data_AF-A0A2D5XBJ9-F1
#
_entry.id   AF-A0A2D5XBJ9-F1
#
_cell.length_a   1.000
_cell.length_b   1.000
_cell.length_c   1.000
_cell.angle_alpha   90.00
_cell.angle_beta   90.00
_cell.angle_gamma   90.00
#
_symmetry.space_group_name_H-M   'P 1'
#
loop_
_entity.id
_entity.type
_entity.pdbx_description
1 polymer ?
#
loop_
_entity_poly.entity_id
_entity_poly.type
_entity_poly.pdbx_seq_one_letter_code
_entity_poly.pdbx_strand_id
1 'polypeptide(L)'
;MVAGLWEDELCIISADNRSWGDSNTVVELWCRSKNGHSALVLVNGMRPYIEISPKEGGREGSQTDLQDVLNLSSVTEILPPVIKWTSRGEKPHWRVMVRDTTVVARLRDQLRAEWTVTSADIQFHKRLMYDLDLGPHISVKGKVMFCGDRAPKGATSPYKDDRDAEEAILSVGGRGLYPVDMIIEVEMDDLSSCEPFQAPMVTLSIDLETSISTNRILCAAVVVDRDGARGEHTFHGDEIEDILKPICRLVREQDPDVITGYNIDNFDLPRILERTEHLVGKGERPELFGWGRVPLNENSRRTIPNRGQNRTWSIAGRVPMDAWWQARQTLRPERESLRFVTALIWPDNEEMKKLDVDASRMDEEWAKRPMEVIRYCLRDTHLPLDILSHLQSVQEKEALASVAKTSFSTAATETTSQWIDSLVIRLADRENVAVPTTRQIRRGEQIAGGYVHEVEPGLRSWIAVLDFKSMYPSIMIANNICSTTLVEDGKSLDDDMVSPSTGTRYRSVGVRRGLVPRLLSDLMKQRDDYKNSSKQARSNGDEQSAFLNDKLQFAVKILMNSFYGVFASSFYRFTHKDIGASITEWARYNIKSIIADLGDDGYDVVYSDTDSIFVKTMDVEDSPISKPMENDPDLKNWERARNDTISFGRRLASKYSKEGAELEFETAMSAFFSHGAKKRYV
;
A
#
# COMPACT_ATOMS: atom_id res chain seq x y z
N MET A 1 9.49 14.35 -35.26
CA MET A 1 9.70 13.11 -34.50
C MET A 1 10.85 12.36 -35.14
N VAL A 2 11.93 12.12 -34.40
CA VAL A 2 12.97 11.17 -34.84
C VAL A 2 12.31 9.80 -34.84
N ALA A 3 12.44 9.03 -35.93
CA ALA A 3 11.83 7.71 -36.02
C ALA A 3 12.30 6.84 -34.85
N GLY A 4 11.35 6.22 -34.13
CA GLY A 4 11.64 5.31 -33.02
C GLY A 4 11.83 5.93 -31.65
N LEU A 5 11.61 7.24 -31.43
CA LEU A 5 11.49 7.82 -30.09
C LEU A 5 10.02 8.02 -29.69
N TRP A 6 9.69 7.73 -28.42
CA TRP A 6 8.37 7.89 -27.83
C TRP A 6 8.44 8.64 -26.50
N GLU A 7 7.46 9.50 -26.25
CA GLU A 7 7.31 10.24 -25.00
C GLU A 7 5.89 10.03 -24.48
N ASP A 8 5.75 9.69 -23.20
CA ASP A 8 4.43 9.41 -22.61
C ASP A 8 4.41 9.59 -21.09
N GLU A 9 3.21 9.67 -20.53
CA GLU A 9 2.94 9.61 -19.10
C GLU A 9 2.38 8.23 -18.74
N LEU A 10 3.08 7.53 -17.84
CA LEU A 10 2.83 6.15 -17.50
C LEU A 10 2.60 5.97 -16.00
N CYS A 11 1.71 5.05 -15.63
CA CYS A 11 1.55 4.56 -14.27
C CYS A 11 2.25 3.20 -14.13
N ILE A 12 3.26 3.09 -13.25
CA ILE A 12 3.99 1.86 -12.93
C ILE A 12 3.05 0.92 -12.15
N ILE A 13 2.58 -0.11 -12.85
CA ILE A 13 1.73 -1.17 -12.29
C ILE A 13 2.58 -2.07 -11.39
N SER A 14 3.72 -2.54 -11.90
CA SER A 14 4.63 -3.41 -11.18
C SER A 14 6.05 -3.24 -11.72
N ALA A 15 7.04 -3.68 -10.94
CA ALA A 15 8.43 -3.59 -11.29
C ALA A 15 9.20 -4.84 -10.86
N ASP A 16 10.21 -5.19 -11.64
CA ASP A 16 11.18 -6.24 -11.33
C ASP A 16 12.54 -5.84 -11.91
N ASN A 17 13.55 -6.68 -11.74
CA ASN A 17 14.85 -6.45 -12.33
C ASN A 17 15.52 -7.77 -12.70
N ARG A 18 16.50 -7.70 -13.60
CA ARG A 18 17.36 -8.85 -13.89
C ARG A 18 18.79 -8.45 -14.20
N SER A 19 19.71 -9.25 -13.70
CA SER A 19 21.11 -9.22 -14.12
C SER A 19 21.23 -9.76 -15.55
N TRP A 20 22.08 -9.14 -16.38
CA TRP A 20 22.38 -9.60 -17.73
C TRP A 20 23.81 -9.21 -18.14
N GLY A 21 24.40 -9.96 -19.06
CA GLY A 21 25.83 -9.81 -19.38
C GLY A 21 26.73 -10.05 -18.16
N ASP A 22 27.91 -9.42 -18.15
CA ASP A 22 28.92 -9.64 -17.09
C ASP A 22 28.72 -8.76 -15.85
N SER A 23 28.04 -7.61 -15.97
CA SER A 23 27.86 -6.65 -14.87
C SER A 23 26.71 -5.65 -15.06
N ASN A 24 25.75 -5.95 -15.94
CA ASN A 24 24.60 -5.08 -16.17
C ASN A 24 23.37 -5.58 -15.41
N THR A 25 22.51 -4.66 -15.01
CA THR A 25 21.18 -4.98 -14.49
C THR A 25 20.19 -4.04 -15.14
N VAL A 26 19.13 -4.60 -15.71
CA VAL A 26 18.00 -3.84 -16.24
C VAL A 26 16.86 -3.87 -15.24
N VAL A 27 16.16 -2.75 -15.07
CA VAL A 27 14.90 -2.70 -14.35
C VAL A 27 13.76 -2.80 -15.37
N GLU A 28 12.82 -3.70 -15.11
CA GLU A 28 11.61 -3.90 -15.91
C GLU A 28 10.45 -3.19 -15.20
N LEU A 29 9.89 -2.14 -15.81
CA LEU A 29 8.69 -1.46 -15.32
C LEU A 29 7.51 -1.80 -16.22
N TRP A 30 6.55 -2.56 -15.70
CA TRP A 30 5.27 -2.77 -16.40
C TRP A 30 4.33 -1.63 -16.06
N CYS A 31 3.84 -0.96 -17.09
CA CYS A 31 3.12 0.29 -16.97
C CYS A 31 1.80 0.30 -17.75
N ARG A 32 0.89 1.17 -17.33
CA ARG A 32 -0.30 1.58 -18.08
C ARG A 32 -0.17 3.05 -18.42
N SER A 33 -0.25 3.39 -19.71
CA SER A 33 -0.25 4.78 -20.17
C SER A 33 -1.54 5.49 -19.76
N LYS A 34 -1.44 6.80 -19.54
CA LYS A 34 -2.59 7.70 -19.42
C LYS A 34 -3.57 7.57 -20.59
N ASN A 35 -3.08 7.12 -21.75
CA ASN A 35 -3.85 6.89 -22.97
C ASN A 35 -4.38 5.44 -23.13
N GLY A 36 -4.22 4.56 -22.13
CA GLY A 36 -4.86 3.24 -22.12
C GLY A 36 -4.04 2.06 -22.62
N HIS A 37 -2.95 2.27 -23.34
CA HIS A 37 -2.09 1.17 -23.79
C HIS A 37 -1.10 0.74 -22.70
N SER A 38 -0.71 -0.54 -22.68
CA SER A 38 0.32 -1.02 -21.78
C SER A 38 1.72 -0.84 -22.37
N ALA A 39 2.69 -0.60 -21.50
CA ALA A 39 4.08 -0.46 -21.89
C ALA A 39 4.97 -1.25 -20.93
N LEU A 40 5.99 -1.91 -21.48
CA LEU A 40 7.16 -2.33 -20.71
C LEU A 40 8.27 -1.32 -20.93
N VAL A 41 8.77 -0.73 -19.85
CA VAL A 41 9.94 0.15 -19.87
C VAL A 41 11.15 -0.62 -19.34
N LEU A 42 12.16 -0.78 -20.19
CA LEU A 42 13.46 -1.38 -19.87
C LEU A 42 14.44 -0.27 -19.51
N VAL A 43 14.75 -0.14 -18.23
CA VAL A 43 15.60 0.94 -17.69
C VAL A 43 17.01 0.41 -17.46
N ASN A 44 17.97 0.98 -18.20
CA ASN A 44 19.41 0.73 -18.03
C ASN A 44 20.11 1.92 -17.33
N GLY A 45 21.41 1.77 -17.06
CA GLY A 45 22.24 2.82 -16.44
C GLY A 45 22.42 2.69 -14.92
N MET A 46 21.59 1.88 -14.26
CA MET A 46 21.67 1.69 -12.81
C MET A 46 22.63 0.58 -12.41
N ARG A 47 23.46 0.81 -11.38
CA ARG A 47 24.39 -0.20 -10.84
C ARG A 47 24.05 -0.55 -9.38
N PRO A 48 23.93 -1.83 -9.03
CA PRO A 48 23.61 -2.23 -7.66
C PRO A 48 24.78 -1.90 -6.72
N TYR A 49 24.43 -1.56 -5.49
CA TYR A 49 25.42 -1.23 -4.46
C TYR A 49 24.93 -1.63 -3.07
N ILE A 50 25.88 -1.69 -2.13
CA ILE A 50 25.64 -1.70 -0.69
C ILE A 50 26.52 -0.63 -0.05
N GLU A 51 26.25 -0.29 1.21
CA GLU A 51 27.09 0.67 1.94
C GLU A 51 27.76 0.01 3.14
N ILE A 52 29.04 0.32 3.35
CA ILE A 52 29.82 -0.13 4.51
C ILE A 52 30.32 1.06 5.32
N SER A 53 30.37 0.89 6.63
CA SER A 53 30.96 1.86 7.56
C SER A 53 31.73 1.16 8.68
N PRO A 54 32.67 1.84 9.35
CA PRO A 54 33.44 1.27 10.44
C PRO A 54 32.54 0.81 11.59
N LYS A 55 32.68 -0.46 11.96
CA LYS A 55 32.02 -1.07 13.12
C LYS A 55 32.84 -0.80 14.38
N GLU A 56 32.20 -0.71 15.54
CA GLU A 56 32.95 -0.66 16.80
C GLU A 56 33.81 -1.91 16.99
N GLY A 57 35.11 -1.71 17.21
CA GLY A 57 36.10 -2.79 17.28
C GLY A 57 36.33 -3.51 15.94
N GLY A 58 35.78 -3.00 14.84
CA GLY A 58 35.99 -3.50 13.47
C GLY A 58 37.06 -2.73 12.72
N ARG A 59 37.02 -2.80 11.39
CA ARG A 59 37.95 -2.08 10.51
C ARG A 59 37.74 -0.57 10.60
N GLU A 60 38.83 0.19 10.51
CA GLU A 60 38.81 1.66 10.57
C GLU A 60 38.47 2.31 9.23
N GLY A 61 38.55 1.55 8.13
CA GLY A 61 38.37 2.09 6.78
C GLY A 61 39.65 2.66 6.20
N SER A 62 40.80 2.07 6.57
CA SER A 62 42.08 2.38 5.96
C SER A 62 42.12 1.99 4.47
N GLN A 63 43.11 2.48 3.73
CA GLN A 63 43.27 2.11 2.32
C GLN A 63 43.44 0.60 2.13
N THR A 64 44.18 -0.07 3.03
CA THR A 64 44.33 -1.53 3.04
C THR A 64 42.99 -2.23 3.26
N ASP A 65 42.17 -1.72 4.19
CA ASP A 65 40.85 -2.29 4.47
C ASP A 65 39.93 -2.26 3.25
N LEU A 66 39.92 -1.13 2.54
CA LEU A 66 39.12 -0.97 1.34
C LEU A 66 39.67 -1.82 0.19
N GLN A 67 40.99 -2.02 0.11
CA GLN A 67 41.59 -2.90 -0.88
C GLN A 67 41.17 -4.36 -0.66
N ASP A 68 41.06 -4.83 0.59
CA ASP A 68 40.55 -6.17 0.89
C ASP A 68 39.11 -6.36 0.40
N VAL A 69 38.26 -5.35 0.57
CA VAL A 69 36.88 -5.37 0.06
C VAL A 69 36.85 -5.34 -1.46
N LEU A 70 37.69 -4.52 -2.09
CA LEU A 70 37.78 -4.41 -3.55
C LEU A 70 38.27 -5.71 -4.22
N ASN A 71 39.09 -6.50 -3.51
CA ASN A 71 39.58 -7.80 -3.99
C ASN A 71 38.50 -8.89 -4.01
N LEU A 72 37.31 -8.64 -3.42
CA LEU A 72 36.19 -9.58 -3.48
C LEU A 72 35.63 -9.64 -4.89
N SER A 73 35.52 -10.84 -5.46
CA SER A 73 35.01 -11.04 -6.83
C SER A 73 33.63 -10.43 -7.11
N SER A 74 32.79 -10.25 -6.08
CA SER A 74 31.47 -9.64 -6.19
C SER A 74 31.50 -8.10 -6.29
N VAL A 75 32.62 -7.47 -5.95
CA VAL A 75 32.80 -6.01 -5.89
C VAL A 75 33.45 -5.54 -7.18
N THR A 76 32.93 -4.45 -7.75
CA THR A 76 33.45 -3.87 -9.00
C THR A 76 34.17 -2.55 -8.75
N GLU A 77 33.69 -1.76 -7.80
CA GLU A 77 34.19 -0.42 -7.50
C GLU A 77 33.82 -0.04 -6.06
N ILE A 78 34.64 0.78 -5.41
CA ILE A 78 34.29 1.42 -4.13
C ILE A 78 34.40 2.93 -4.32
N LEU A 79 33.28 3.64 -4.12
CA LEU A 79 33.25 5.10 -4.23
C LEU A 79 33.80 5.76 -2.96
N PRO A 80 34.28 7.01 -3.04
CA PRO A 80 34.68 7.79 -1.88
C PRO A 80 33.60 7.86 -0.80
N PRO A 81 33.99 7.95 0.48
CA PRO A 81 33.03 7.91 1.57
C PRO A 81 32.19 9.18 1.62
N VAL A 82 30.92 9.02 1.96
CA VAL A 82 30.03 10.11 2.39
C VAL A 82 29.87 10.03 3.89
N ILE A 83 29.96 11.17 4.58
CA ILE A 83 29.69 11.22 6.02
C ILE A 83 28.17 11.11 6.21
N LYS A 84 27.74 10.06 6.92
CA LYS A 84 26.32 9.85 7.23
C LYS A 84 26.06 9.82 8.73
N TRP A 85 24.90 10.33 9.12
CA TRP A 85 24.38 10.24 10.48
C TRP A 85 23.95 8.81 10.81
N THR A 86 24.30 8.36 12.02
CA THR A 86 23.85 7.11 12.64
C THR A 86 23.38 7.40 14.06
N SER A 87 22.72 6.45 14.73
CA SER A 87 22.32 6.64 16.14
C SER A 87 23.50 6.78 17.10
N ARG A 88 24.73 6.48 16.65
CA ARG A 88 25.99 6.65 17.40
C ARG A 88 26.83 7.81 16.89
N GLY A 89 26.24 8.73 16.13
CA GLY A 89 26.91 9.88 15.53
C GLY A 89 27.31 9.67 14.07
N GLU A 90 28.05 10.63 13.54
CA GLU A 90 28.45 10.65 12.13
C GLU A 90 29.61 9.68 11.84
N LYS A 91 29.50 8.95 10.73
CA LYS A 91 30.51 8.00 10.27
C LYS A 91 30.69 8.05 8.76
N PRO A 92 31.92 7.81 8.26
CA PRO A 92 32.14 7.62 6.83
C PRO A 92 31.42 6.34 6.37
N HIS A 93 30.72 6.44 5.24
CA HIS A 93 30.06 5.34 4.56
C HIS A 93 30.55 5.26 3.13
N TRP A 94 31.17 4.12 2.77
CA TRP A 94 31.61 3.85 1.41
C TRP A 94 30.51 3.12 0.65
N ARG A 95 30.25 3.56 -0.57
CA ARG A 95 29.38 2.84 -1.50
C ARG A 95 30.20 1.78 -2.23
N VAL A 96 29.87 0.53 -1.97
CA VAL A 96 30.49 -0.64 -2.60
C VAL A 96 29.61 -1.05 -3.76
N MET A 97 30.05 -0.74 -4.98
CA MET A 97 29.40 -1.16 -6.21
C MET A 97 29.60 -2.65 -6.38
N VAL A 98 28.52 -3.36 -6.70
CA VAL A 98 28.55 -4.81 -6.86
C VAL A 98 28.29 -5.19 -8.31
N ARG A 99 28.76 -6.37 -8.69
CA ARG A 99 28.63 -6.88 -10.06
C ARG A 99 27.18 -6.94 -10.51
N ASP A 100 26.31 -7.49 -9.66
CA ASP A 100 24.91 -7.67 -9.99
C ASP A 100 24.05 -7.92 -8.73
N THR A 101 22.73 -7.95 -8.89
CA THR A 101 21.79 -8.04 -7.76
C THR A 101 21.79 -9.39 -7.04
N THR A 102 22.25 -10.48 -7.68
CA THR A 102 22.24 -11.83 -7.11
C THR A 102 23.31 -12.05 -6.04
N VAL A 103 24.39 -11.26 -6.07
CA VAL A 103 25.50 -11.37 -5.12
C VAL A 103 25.30 -10.56 -3.85
N VAL A 104 24.34 -9.61 -3.84
CA VAL A 104 24.12 -8.63 -2.75
C VAL A 104 23.94 -9.32 -1.39
N ALA A 105 23.05 -10.32 -1.31
CA ALA A 105 22.75 -10.99 -0.04
C ALA A 105 23.97 -11.69 0.56
N ARG A 106 24.71 -12.43 -0.27
CA ARG A 106 25.93 -13.15 0.15
C ARG A 106 27.02 -12.17 0.57
N LEU A 107 27.24 -11.12 -0.22
CA LEU A 107 28.27 -10.11 0.06
C LEU A 107 27.95 -9.35 1.35
N ARG A 108 26.69 -8.95 1.55
CA ARG A 108 26.22 -8.34 2.80
C ARG A 108 26.56 -9.20 4.00
N ASP A 109 26.25 -10.49 3.94
CA ASP A 109 26.46 -11.41 5.07
C ASP A 109 27.96 -11.67 5.32
N GLN A 110 28.77 -11.69 4.27
CA GLN A 110 30.24 -11.74 4.38
C GLN A 110 30.81 -10.47 5.06
N LEU A 111 30.37 -9.27 4.65
CA LEU A 111 30.93 -8.01 5.15
C LEU A 111 30.47 -7.67 6.57
N ARG A 112 29.30 -8.15 7.02
CA ARG A 112 28.74 -7.91 8.37
C ARG A 112 29.65 -8.37 9.53
N ALA A 113 30.60 -9.26 9.26
CA ALA A 113 31.57 -9.70 10.26
C ALA A 113 32.42 -8.52 10.76
N GLU A 114 33.01 -7.76 9.84
CA GLU A 114 34.03 -6.73 10.11
C GLU A 114 33.49 -5.30 9.94
N TRP A 115 32.41 -5.14 9.17
CA TRP A 115 31.81 -3.86 8.82
C TRP A 115 30.38 -3.74 9.35
N THR A 116 29.95 -2.50 9.57
CA THR A 116 28.53 -2.19 9.64
C THR A 116 28.04 -2.05 8.20
N VAL A 117 27.06 -2.87 7.82
CA VAL A 117 26.49 -2.89 6.46
C VAL A 117 25.11 -2.24 6.47
N THR A 118 24.90 -1.28 5.58
CA THR A 118 23.69 -0.47 5.42
C THR A 118 23.25 -0.49 3.96
N SER A 119 22.02 -0.07 3.68
CA SER A 119 21.48 0.01 2.31
C SER A 119 21.58 -1.30 1.50
N ALA A 120 21.49 -2.46 2.17
CA ALA A 120 21.86 -3.77 1.60
C ALA A 120 20.71 -4.80 1.48
N ASP A 121 19.48 -4.38 1.75
CA ASP A 121 18.26 -5.18 1.67
C ASP A 121 17.08 -4.35 1.13
N ILE A 122 17.40 -3.55 0.12
CA ILE A 122 16.45 -2.79 -0.70
C ILE A 122 16.38 -3.48 -2.05
N GLN A 123 15.18 -3.79 -2.53
CA GLN A 123 15.00 -4.37 -3.85
C GLN A 123 15.48 -3.37 -4.92
N PHE A 124 16.18 -3.86 -5.93
CA PHE A 124 16.89 -3.00 -6.89
C PHE A 124 15.94 -2.09 -7.69
N HIS A 125 14.80 -2.61 -8.14
CA HIS A 125 13.77 -1.79 -8.80
C HIS A 125 13.18 -0.71 -7.88
N LYS A 126 13.08 -0.94 -6.56
CA LYS A 126 12.66 0.10 -5.61
C LYS A 126 13.73 1.16 -5.43
N ARG A 127 15.00 0.77 -5.44
CA ARG A 127 16.15 1.69 -5.38
C ARG A 127 16.13 2.69 -6.55
N LEU A 128 15.78 2.24 -7.76
CA LEU A 128 15.56 3.15 -8.91
C LEU A 128 14.55 4.23 -8.56
N MET A 129 13.39 3.83 -8.03
CA MET A 129 12.35 4.78 -7.64
C MET A 129 12.89 5.76 -6.59
N TYR A 130 13.62 5.26 -5.59
CA TYR A 130 14.14 6.07 -4.49
C TYR A 130 15.18 7.11 -4.94
N ASP A 131 16.12 6.70 -5.80
CA ASP A 131 17.19 7.56 -6.31
C ASP A 131 16.65 8.69 -7.19
N LEU A 132 15.66 8.39 -8.04
CA LEU A 132 15.08 9.36 -8.98
C LEU A 132 13.84 10.08 -8.45
N ASP A 133 13.50 9.87 -7.17
CA ASP A 133 12.29 10.38 -6.53
C ASP A 133 10.95 10.05 -7.23
N LEU A 134 10.90 8.89 -7.90
CA LEU A 134 9.74 8.46 -8.69
C LEU A 134 8.58 7.97 -7.81
N GLY A 135 7.37 8.39 -8.18
CA GLY A 135 6.13 7.75 -7.76
C GLY A 135 5.68 6.67 -8.75
N PRO A 136 4.41 6.23 -8.71
CA PRO A 136 3.85 5.36 -9.73
C PRO A 136 3.70 6.11 -11.06
N HIS A 137 3.37 7.40 -11.05
CA HIS A 137 3.21 8.21 -12.27
C HIS A 137 4.53 8.83 -12.68
N ILE A 138 4.97 8.50 -13.89
CA ILE A 138 6.25 8.92 -14.47
C ILE A 138 6.03 9.47 -15.89
N SER A 139 6.85 10.43 -16.29
CA SER A 139 7.10 10.75 -17.68
C SER A 139 8.29 9.93 -18.18
N VAL A 140 8.17 9.40 -19.38
CA VAL A 140 9.24 8.64 -20.04
C VAL A 140 9.55 9.23 -21.40
N LYS A 141 10.82 9.18 -21.80
CA LYS A 141 11.23 9.49 -23.17
C LYS A 141 12.25 8.46 -23.65
N GLY A 142 11.82 7.51 -24.47
CA GLY A 142 12.64 6.36 -24.79
C GLY A 142 12.57 5.90 -26.23
N LYS A 143 13.43 4.94 -26.55
CA LYS A 143 13.46 4.29 -27.86
C LYS A 143 12.42 3.18 -27.89
N VAL A 144 11.53 3.22 -28.87
CA VAL A 144 10.54 2.17 -29.11
C VAL A 144 11.26 0.92 -29.60
N MET A 145 11.06 -0.18 -28.87
CA MET A 145 11.64 -1.47 -29.19
C MET A 145 10.66 -2.42 -29.87
N PHE A 146 9.37 -2.29 -29.56
CA PHE A 146 8.31 -3.12 -30.13
C PHE A 146 6.96 -2.40 -30.04
N CYS A 147 6.11 -2.60 -31.04
CA CYS A 147 4.72 -2.15 -31.08
C CYS A 147 3.82 -3.34 -31.40
N GLY A 148 2.91 -3.70 -30.50
CA GLY A 148 1.87 -4.69 -30.76
C GLY A 148 0.64 -4.06 -31.42
N ASP A 149 -0.41 -4.87 -31.61
CA ASP A 149 -1.64 -4.48 -32.32
C ASP A 149 -2.39 -3.29 -31.70
N ARG A 150 -2.25 -3.11 -30.38
CA ARG A 150 -2.86 -2.00 -29.62
C ARG A 150 -1.88 -0.90 -29.25
N ALA A 151 -0.69 -0.87 -29.86
CA ALA A 151 0.24 0.23 -29.67
C ALA A 151 -0.41 1.58 -30.03
N PRO A 152 -0.03 2.68 -29.36
CA PRO A 152 -0.58 3.99 -29.61
C PRO A 152 -0.31 4.44 -31.05
N LYS A 153 -1.28 5.19 -31.61
CA LYS A 153 -1.17 5.72 -32.97
C LYS A 153 0.06 6.63 -33.10
N GLY A 154 0.86 6.39 -34.13
CA GLY A 154 2.07 7.18 -34.41
C GLY A 154 3.34 6.61 -33.79
N ALA A 155 3.24 5.62 -32.90
CA ALA A 155 4.41 4.88 -32.46
C ALA A 155 4.91 3.94 -33.56
N THR A 156 6.22 3.96 -33.79
CA THR A 156 6.86 3.12 -34.81
C THR A 156 8.08 2.44 -34.21
N SER A 157 8.13 1.11 -34.30
CA SER A 157 9.35 0.36 -34.03
C SER A 157 10.32 0.54 -35.22
N PRO A 158 11.62 0.76 -34.99
CA PRO A 158 12.62 0.82 -36.05
C PRO A 158 13.01 -0.56 -36.60
N TYR A 159 12.53 -1.65 -35.98
CA TYR A 159 12.83 -3.02 -36.38
C TYR A 159 11.83 -3.54 -37.42
N LYS A 160 12.29 -4.40 -38.33
CA LYS A 160 11.50 -4.79 -39.52
C LYS A 160 10.40 -5.79 -39.20
N ASP A 161 10.67 -6.68 -38.26
CA ASP A 161 9.77 -7.73 -37.81
C ASP A 161 9.98 -8.05 -36.33
N ASP A 162 9.11 -8.91 -35.81
CA ASP A 162 9.10 -9.38 -34.41
C ASP A 162 10.42 -10.04 -33.99
N ARG A 163 11.12 -10.70 -34.93
CA ARG A 163 12.38 -11.39 -34.64
C ARG A 163 13.52 -10.38 -34.45
N ASP A 164 13.62 -9.40 -35.35
CA ASP A 164 14.59 -8.31 -35.23
C ASP A 164 14.34 -7.50 -33.94
N ALA A 165 13.07 -7.26 -33.59
CA ALA A 165 12.71 -6.60 -32.34
C ALA A 165 13.09 -7.43 -31.12
N GLU A 166 12.82 -8.74 -31.14
CA GLU A 166 13.17 -9.66 -30.05
C GLU A 166 14.69 -9.68 -29.80
N GLU A 167 15.50 -9.79 -30.86
CA GLU A 167 16.97 -9.76 -30.75
C GLU A 167 17.46 -8.44 -30.16
N ALA A 168 16.88 -7.31 -30.59
CA ALA A 168 17.22 -6.01 -30.05
C ALA A 168 16.83 -5.88 -28.56
N ILE A 169 15.66 -6.36 -28.16
CA ILE A 169 15.22 -6.38 -26.77
C ILE A 169 16.17 -7.23 -25.90
N LEU A 170 16.59 -8.41 -26.38
CA LEU A 170 17.57 -9.26 -25.70
C LEU A 170 18.92 -8.53 -25.51
N SER A 171 19.35 -7.76 -26.51
CA SER A 171 20.63 -7.04 -26.48
C SER A 171 20.71 -5.91 -25.43
N VAL A 172 19.56 -5.43 -24.96
CA VAL A 172 19.45 -4.36 -23.95
C VAL A 172 18.99 -4.89 -22.58
N GLY A 173 19.03 -6.21 -22.42
CA GLY A 173 18.71 -6.88 -21.18
C GLY A 173 17.27 -7.35 -21.04
N GLY A 174 16.38 -7.19 -22.02
CA GLY A 174 15.05 -7.78 -21.99
C GLY A 174 15.05 -9.30 -22.17
N ARG A 175 13.87 -9.92 -22.13
CA ARG A 175 13.66 -11.39 -22.14
C ARG A 175 13.10 -11.95 -23.44
N GLY A 176 12.74 -11.08 -24.38
CA GLY A 176 12.07 -11.42 -25.63
C GLY A 176 10.83 -10.53 -25.83
N LEU A 177 9.81 -11.05 -26.50
CA LEU A 177 8.54 -10.33 -26.68
C LEU A 177 7.60 -10.54 -25.50
N TYR A 178 7.28 -9.44 -24.81
CA TYR A 178 6.38 -9.42 -23.67
C TYR A 178 4.94 -9.22 -24.14
N PRO A 179 3.92 -9.76 -23.44
CA PRO A 179 2.51 -9.59 -23.82
C PRO A 179 2.01 -8.21 -23.37
N VAL A 180 2.53 -7.16 -24.01
CA VAL A 180 2.20 -5.74 -23.78
C VAL A 180 2.00 -5.04 -25.11
N ASP A 181 1.34 -3.89 -25.10
CA ASP A 181 1.05 -3.14 -26.32
C ASP A 181 2.31 -2.46 -26.90
N MET A 182 3.31 -2.15 -26.07
CA MET A 182 4.58 -1.54 -26.47
C MET A 182 5.75 -1.91 -25.54
N ILE A 183 6.98 -1.95 -26.07
CA ILE A 183 8.22 -2.03 -25.28
C ILE A 183 9.10 -0.82 -25.59
N ILE A 184 9.65 -0.19 -24.56
CA ILE A 184 10.49 1.01 -24.66
C ILE A 184 11.80 0.76 -23.90
N GLU A 185 12.93 1.13 -24.50
CA GLU A 185 14.24 1.21 -23.85
C GLU A 185 14.50 2.66 -23.40
N VAL A 186 14.96 2.83 -22.17
CA VAL A 186 15.34 4.11 -21.57
C VAL A 186 16.62 3.98 -20.74
N GLU A 187 17.33 5.09 -20.57
CA GLU A 187 18.32 5.26 -19.51
C GLU A 187 17.67 5.87 -18.27
N MET A 188 18.36 5.84 -17.12
CA MET A 188 17.85 6.45 -15.88
C MET A 188 17.45 7.93 -16.04
N ASP A 189 18.21 8.70 -16.83
CA ASP A 189 18.01 10.14 -17.02
C ASP A 189 16.80 10.49 -17.90
N ASP A 190 16.22 9.49 -18.57
CA ASP A 190 15.02 9.63 -19.41
C ASP A 190 13.72 9.49 -18.60
N LEU A 191 13.82 9.32 -17.28
CA LEU A 191 12.70 9.16 -16.37
C LEU A 191 12.55 10.36 -15.45
N SER A 192 11.33 10.85 -15.29
CA SER A 192 10.99 11.85 -14.28
C SER A 192 9.60 11.59 -13.69
N SER A 193 9.36 12.06 -12.46
CA SER A 193 8.00 12.07 -11.90
C SER A 193 7.10 13.02 -12.66
N CYS A 194 5.82 12.68 -12.79
CA CYS A 194 4.78 13.58 -13.29
C CYS A 194 3.64 13.73 -12.28
N GLU A 195 2.68 14.60 -12.59
CA GLU A 195 1.50 14.79 -11.74
C GLU A 195 0.64 13.51 -11.72
N PRO A 196 0.10 13.12 -10.55
CA PRO A 196 -0.78 11.96 -10.47
C PRO A 196 -1.98 12.09 -11.40
N PHE A 197 -2.34 10.98 -12.05
CA PHE A 197 -3.53 10.86 -12.87
C PHE A 197 -4.24 9.53 -12.58
N GLN A 198 -5.46 9.37 -13.09
CA GLN A 198 -6.16 8.08 -12.99
C GLN A 198 -5.78 7.22 -14.17
N ALA A 199 -4.96 6.19 -13.94
CA ALA A 199 -4.60 5.28 -15.00
C ALA A 199 -5.84 4.48 -15.45
N PRO A 200 -6.14 4.41 -16.76
CA PRO A 200 -7.21 3.59 -17.31
C PRO A 200 -6.84 2.10 -17.22
N MET A 201 -6.89 1.53 -16.01
CA MET A 201 -6.51 0.15 -15.74
C MET A 201 -7.49 -0.83 -16.35
N VAL A 202 -6.96 -1.90 -16.94
CA VAL A 202 -7.76 -3.03 -17.42
C VAL A 202 -7.92 -4.03 -16.28
N THR A 203 -9.16 -4.36 -15.94
CA THR A 203 -9.46 -5.31 -14.86
C THR A 203 -10.09 -6.57 -15.43
N LEU A 204 -9.57 -7.73 -15.08
CA LEU A 204 -10.12 -9.04 -15.43
C LEU A 204 -10.67 -9.70 -14.18
N SER A 205 -11.94 -10.09 -14.20
CA SER A 205 -12.54 -10.93 -13.17
C SER A 205 -12.65 -12.36 -13.67
N ILE A 206 -12.42 -13.34 -12.78
CA ILE A 206 -12.55 -14.77 -13.06
C ILE A 206 -13.33 -15.48 -11.96
N ASP A 207 -14.09 -16.49 -12.38
CA ASP A 207 -14.75 -17.46 -11.51
C ASP A 207 -14.68 -18.87 -12.12
N LEU A 208 -14.62 -19.90 -11.28
CA LEU A 208 -14.53 -21.31 -11.66
C LEU A 208 -15.60 -22.14 -10.96
N GLU A 209 -16.22 -23.06 -11.72
CA GLU A 209 -17.02 -24.12 -11.14
C GLU A 209 -16.33 -25.47 -11.27
N THR A 210 -16.27 -26.19 -10.15
CA THR A 210 -15.49 -27.44 -10.06
C THR A 210 -16.34 -28.60 -9.57
N SER A 211 -15.97 -29.79 -10.05
CA SER A 211 -16.50 -31.04 -9.53
C SER A 211 -16.08 -31.24 -8.09
N ILE A 212 -17.04 -31.55 -7.21
CA ILE A 212 -16.78 -31.81 -5.79
C ILE A 212 -16.03 -33.13 -5.62
N SER A 213 -16.40 -34.14 -6.41
CA SER A 213 -15.82 -35.48 -6.32
C SER A 213 -14.42 -35.59 -6.91
N THR A 214 -14.10 -34.83 -7.96
CA THR A 214 -12.86 -35.02 -8.74
C THR A 214 -11.93 -33.80 -8.75
N ASN A 215 -12.36 -32.67 -8.19
CA ASN A 215 -11.71 -31.36 -8.30
C ASN A 215 -11.58 -30.80 -9.73
N ARG A 216 -12.00 -31.53 -10.76
CA ARG A 216 -11.96 -31.10 -12.17
C ARG A 216 -12.70 -29.77 -12.34
N ILE A 217 -12.12 -28.85 -13.11
CA ILE A 217 -12.81 -27.63 -13.55
C ILE A 217 -13.85 -28.02 -14.60
N LEU A 218 -15.12 -27.73 -14.30
CA LEU A 218 -16.27 -28.05 -15.15
C LEU A 218 -16.52 -26.92 -16.15
N CYS A 219 -16.51 -25.69 -15.66
CA CYS A 219 -16.54 -24.48 -16.48
C CYS A 219 -15.82 -23.33 -15.77
N ALA A 220 -15.56 -22.28 -16.54
CA ALA A 220 -15.01 -21.02 -16.06
C ALA A 220 -15.68 -19.86 -16.79
N ALA A 221 -15.72 -18.70 -16.14
CA ALA A 221 -16.09 -17.45 -16.77
C ALA A 221 -15.03 -16.38 -16.50
N VAL A 222 -14.84 -15.51 -17.48
CA VAL A 222 -13.92 -14.39 -17.44
C VAL A 222 -14.64 -13.16 -17.98
N VAL A 223 -14.59 -12.06 -17.23
CA VAL A 223 -15.10 -10.76 -17.67
C VAL A 223 -13.95 -9.77 -17.66
N VAL A 224 -13.67 -9.16 -18.82
CA VAL A 224 -12.64 -8.13 -18.96
C VAL A 224 -13.32 -6.77 -19.03
N ASP A 225 -13.02 -5.90 -18.07
CA ASP A 225 -13.47 -4.51 -17.99
C ASP A 225 -12.35 -3.58 -18.47
N ARG A 226 -12.64 -2.83 -19.53
CA ARG A 226 -11.76 -1.79 -20.06
C ARG A 226 -12.57 -0.49 -20.14
N ASP A 227 -12.36 0.37 -19.17
CA ASP A 227 -13.03 1.68 -19.08
C ASP A 227 -14.57 1.57 -19.11
N GLY A 228 -15.11 0.60 -18.36
CA GLY A 228 -16.54 0.32 -18.28
C GLY A 228 -17.10 -0.54 -19.41
N ALA A 229 -16.34 -0.77 -20.49
CA ALA A 229 -16.72 -1.72 -21.53
C ALA A 229 -16.33 -3.15 -21.10
N ARG A 230 -17.33 -4.00 -20.90
CA ARG A 230 -17.16 -5.38 -20.43
C ARG A 230 -17.27 -6.40 -21.56
N GLY A 231 -16.23 -7.22 -21.73
CA GLY A 231 -16.22 -8.40 -22.60
C GLY A 231 -16.41 -9.68 -21.77
N GLU A 232 -17.42 -10.47 -22.12
CA GLU A 232 -17.78 -11.72 -21.43
C GLU A 232 -17.23 -12.94 -22.19
N HIS A 233 -16.62 -13.87 -21.45
CA HIS A 233 -16.06 -15.10 -22.01
C HIS A 233 -16.38 -16.29 -21.09
N THR A 234 -16.96 -17.35 -21.65
CA THR A 234 -17.29 -18.58 -20.92
C THR A 234 -16.58 -19.77 -21.54
N PHE A 235 -16.06 -20.67 -20.70
CA PHE A 235 -15.28 -21.83 -21.10
C PHE A 235 -15.86 -23.10 -20.48
N HIS A 236 -16.02 -24.15 -21.27
CA HIS A 236 -16.48 -25.46 -20.81
C HIS A 236 -16.05 -26.54 -21.81
N GLY A 237 -15.85 -27.78 -21.35
CA GLY A 237 -15.44 -28.90 -22.21
C GLY A 237 -14.25 -29.66 -21.65
N ASP A 238 -13.27 -29.95 -22.50
CA ASP A 238 -11.98 -30.47 -22.07
C ASP A 238 -11.24 -29.46 -21.18
N GLU A 239 -10.68 -29.95 -20.08
CA GLU A 239 -10.09 -29.08 -19.06
C GLU A 239 -8.83 -28.37 -19.60
N ILE A 240 -8.07 -29.00 -20.50
CA ILE A 240 -6.84 -28.42 -21.07
C ILE A 240 -7.19 -27.56 -22.29
N GLU A 241 -7.83 -28.15 -23.29
CA GLU A 241 -7.98 -27.54 -24.61
C GLU A 241 -9.10 -26.50 -24.68
N ASP A 242 -10.19 -26.69 -23.92
CA ASP A 242 -11.37 -25.81 -23.98
C ASP A 242 -11.43 -24.80 -22.82
N ILE A 243 -10.69 -25.04 -21.72
CA ILE A 243 -10.73 -24.20 -20.52
C ILE A 243 -9.38 -23.54 -20.23
N LEU A 244 -8.37 -24.30 -19.78
CA LEU A 244 -7.13 -23.72 -19.25
C LEU A 244 -6.29 -23.00 -20.31
N LYS A 245 -6.06 -23.62 -21.48
CA LYS A 245 -5.31 -22.98 -22.58
C LYS A 245 -6.03 -21.72 -23.10
N PRO A 246 -7.34 -21.73 -23.38
CA PRO A 246 -8.06 -20.53 -23.80
C PRO A 246 -8.07 -19.40 -22.76
N ILE A 247 -8.23 -19.70 -21.46
CA ILE A 247 -8.14 -18.68 -20.41
C ILE A 247 -6.73 -18.06 -20.37
N CYS A 248 -5.68 -18.90 -20.40
CA CYS A 248 -4.30 -18.42 -20.44
C CYS A 248 -4.06 -17.49 -21.64
N ARG A 249 -4.54 -17.88 -22.82
CA ARG A 249 -4.47 -17.06 -24.03
C ARG A 249 -5.22 -15.74 -23.85
N LEU A 250 -6.45 -15.78 -23.35
CA LEU A 250 -7.28 -14.60 -23.12
C LEU A 250 -6.60 -13.60 -22.17
N VAL A 251 -6.04 -14.06 -21.05
CA VAL A 251 -5.30 -13.20 -20.10
C VAL A 251 -4.12 -12.50 -20.79
N ARG A 252 -3.39 -13.22 -21.65
CA ARG A 252 -2.24 -12.65 -22.37
C ARG A 252 -2.66 -11.69 -23.47
N GLU A 253 -3.73 -12.01 -24.21
CA GLU A 253 -4.26 -11.18 -25.29
C GLU A 253 -4.92 -9.91 -24.76
N GLN A 254 -5.75 -10.00 -23.72
CA GLN A 254 -6.49 -8.86 -23.16
C GLN A 254 -5.64 -7.97 -22.26
N ASP A 255 -4.53 -8.50 -21.79
CA ASP A 255 -3.50 -7.82 -21.02
C ASP A 255 -4.00 -6.97 -19.83
N PRO A 256 -4.69 -7.59 -18.84
CA PRO A 256 -5.20 -6.89 -17.66
C PRO A 256 -4.09 -6.46 -16.69
N ASP A 257 -4.26 -5.30 -16.07
CA ASP A 257 -3.41 -4.82 -14.97
C ASP A 257 -3.82 -5.45 -13.65
N VAL A 258 -5.13 -5.59 -13.43
CA VAL A 258 -5.72 -6.14 -12.22
C VAL A 258 -6.43 -7.45 -12.55
N ILE A 259 -6.19 -8.48 -11.74
CA ILE A 259 -6.92 -9.75 -11.80
C ILE A 259 -7.73 -9.88 -10.51
N THR A 260 -9.04 -10.00 -10.63
CA THR A 260 -10.01 -10.05 -9.53
C THR A 260 -10.95 -11.24 -9.68
N GLY A 261 -11.90 -11.32 -8.77
CA GLY A 261 -12.90 -12.35 -8.58
C GLY A 261 -13.28 -12.35 -7.09
N TYR A 262 -14.10 -13.30 -6.65
CA TYR A 262 -14.49 -13.39 -5.24
C TYR A 262 -13.85 -14.61 -4.57
N ASN A 263 -12.88 -14.38 -3.69
CA ASN A 263 -12.08 -15.42 -3.03
C ASN A 263 -11.06 -16.14 -3.94
N ILE A 264 -10.59 -15.47 -5.00
CA ILE A 264 -9.60 -15.98 -5.95
C ILE A 264 -8.28 -16.38 -5.28
N ASP A 265 -7.92 -15.72 -4.18
CA ASP A 265 -6.66 -16.00 -3.47
C ASP A 265 -6.65 -17.38 -2.81
N ASN A 266 -7.83 -17.87 -2.41
CA ASN A 266 -7.97 -19.13 -1.67
C ASN A 266 -8.66 -20.24 -2.46
N PHE A 267 -9.28 -19.93 -3.60
CA PHE A 267 -9.97 -20.91 -4.41
C PHE A 267 -9.45 -20.96 -5.85
N ASP A 268 -9.74 -19.96 -6.68
CA ASP A 268 -9.54 -20.02 -8.13
C ASP A 268 -8.08 -20.17 -8.55
N LEU A 269 -7.20 -19.28 -8.08
CA LEU A 269 -5.77 -19.34 -8.41
C LEU A 269 -5.11 -20.63 -7.88
N PRO A 270 -5.34 -21.06 -6.61
CA PRO A 270 -4.87 -22.36 -6.15
C PRO A 270 -5.39 -23.53 -6.98
N ARG A 271 -6.67 -23.49 -7.38
CA ARG A 271 -7.32 -24.55 -8.13
C ARG A 271 -6.74 -24.67 -9.54
N ILE A 272 -6.55 -23.56 -10.26
CA ILE A 272 -5.92 -23.57 -11.58
C ILE A 272 -4.50 -24.12 -11.48
N LEU A 273 -3.74 -23.72 -10.46
CA LEU A 273 -2.40 -24.25 -10.22
C LEU A 273 -2.43 -25.76 -9.98
N GLU A 274 -3.24 -26.23 -9.02
CA GLU A 274 -3.40 -27.65 -8.70
C GLU A 274 -3.73 -28.49 -9.94
N ARG A 275 -4.71 -28.04 -10.73
CA ARG A 275 -5.14 -28.75 -11.96
C ARG A 275 -4.05 -28.72 -13.02
N THR A 276 -3.39 -27.59 -13.24
CA THR A 276 -2.26 -27.49 -14.17
C THR A 276 -1.13 -28.45 -13.78
N GLU A 277 -0.79 -28.55 -12.49
CA GLU A 277 0.26 -29.46 -12.03
C GLU A 277 -0.13 -30.94 -12.11
N HIS A 278 -1.42 -31.24 -12.01
CA HIS A 278 -1.97 -32.60 -12.13
C HIS A 278 -2.08 -33.07 -13.58
N LEU A 279 -2.41 -32.17 -14.50
CA LEU A 279 -2.71 -32.49 -15.90
C LEU A 279 -1.45 -32.61 -16.77
N VAL A 280 -0.43 -31.78 -16.54
CA VAL A 280 0.73 -31.68 -17.44
C VAL A 280 2.09 -31.61 -16.74
N GLY A 281 3.14 -31.95 -17.49
CA GLY A 281 4.52 -31.82 -17.03
C GLY A 281 4.98 -30.37 -16.88
N LYS A 282 6.07 -30.13 -16.14
CA LYS A 282 6.58 -28.78 -15.85
C LYS A 282 6.78 -27.88 -17.08
N GLY A 283 7.19 -28.44 -18.22
CA GLY A 283 7.45 -27.70 -19.45
C GLY A 283 6.20 -27.15 -20.13
N GLU A 284 5.04 -27.78 -19.93
CA GLU A 284 3.77 -27.43 -20.59
C GLU A 284 2.90 -26.51 -19.72
N ARG A 285 3.21 -26.39 -18.42
CA ARG A 285 2.44 -25.55 -17.48
C ARG A 285 2.28 -24.09 -17.92
N PRO A 286 3.28 -23.43 -18.54
CA PRO A 286 3.10 -22.07 -19.05
C PRO A 286 1.97 -21.93 -20.08
N GLU A 287 1.65 -22.98 -20.84
CA GLU A 287 0.55 -22.94 -21.80
C GLU A 287 -0.83 -22.89 -21.11
N LEU A 288 -0.93 -23.45 -19.90
CA LEU A 288 -2.19 -23.55 -19.14
C LEU A 288 -2.33 -22.42 -18.10
N PHE A 289 -1.22 -21.96 -17.50
CA PHE A 289 -1.24 -20.98 -16.42
C PHE A 289 -0.11 -19.93 -16.50
N GLY A 290 0.35 -19.62 -17.72
CA GLY A 290 1.39 -18.62 -18.00
C GLY A 290 0.90 -17.18 -17.99
N TRP A 291 0.29 -16.75 -16.89
CA TRP A 291 -0.39 -15.45 -16.77
C TRP A 291 0.56 -14.26 -16.52
N GLY A 292 1.83 -14.49 -16.20
CA GLY A 292 2.81 -13.41 -16.05
C GLY A 292 2.97 -12.61 -17.34
N ARG A 293 3.17 -11.29 -17.23
CA ARG A 293 3.56 -10.38 -18.33
C ARG A 293 5.02 -10.58 -18.72
N VAL A 294 5.39 -11.82 -19.03
CA VAL A 294 6.71 -12.22 -19.51
C VAL A 294 6.57 -13.19 -20.69
N PRO A 295 7.63 -13.40 -21.49
CA PRO A 295 7.64 -14.41 -22.54
C PRO A 295 7.33 -15.81 -21.98
N LEU A 296 6.53 -16.61 -22.69
CA LEU A 296 6.13 -17.96 -22.23
C LEU A 296 7.30 -18.95 -22.17
N ASN A 297 8.28 -18.77 -23.07
CA ASN A 297 9.51 -19.55 -23.14
C ASN A 297 10.52 -19.17 -22.03
N GLU A 298 10.21 -18.20 -21.16
CA GLU A 298 11.05 -17.87 -20.03
C GLU A 298 11.09 -19.06 -19.04
N ASN A 299 12.26 -19.68 -18.86
CA ASN A 299 12.51 -20.72 -17.84
C ASN A 299 12.59 -20.12 -16.43
N SER A 300 11.49 -19.51 -15.98
CA SER A 300 11.44 -18.71 -14.77
C SER A 300 10.16 -18.92 -13.99
N ARG A 301 10.23 -18.69 -12.68
CA ARG A 301 9.06 -18.74 -11.79
C ARG A 301 8.09 -17.57 -12.01
N ARG A 302 8.44 -16.61 -12.86
CA ARG A 302 7.64 -15.39 -13.14
C ARG A 302 6.51 -15.62 -14.13
N THR A 303 6.64 -16.64 -14.98
CA THR A 303 5.65 -16.96 -16.01
C THR A 303 4.33 -17.43 -15.40
N ILE A 304 4.41 -18.21 -14.32
CA ILE A 304 3.25 -18.81 -13.65
C ILE A 304 2.96 -18.04 -12.36
N PRO A 305 1.68 -17.68 -12.08
CA PRO A 305 1.26 -17.15 -10.78
C PRO A 305 1.77 -18.02 -9.63
N ASN A 306 2.27 -17.39 -8.58
CA ASN A 306 2.74 -18.12 -7.41
C ASN A 306 2.33 -17.42 -6.12
N ARG A 307 2.13 -18.22 -5.07
CA ARG A 307 1.75 -17.75 -3.75
C ARG A 307 2.96 -17.72 -2.82
N GLY A 308 3.31 -16.54 -2.34
CA GLY A 308 4.43 -16.35 -1.41
C GLY A 308 4.13 -16.89 -0.01
N GLN A 309 5.15 -16.89 0.87
CA GLN A 309 5.01 -17.34 2.27
C GLN A 309 3.97 -16.55 3.07
N ASN A 310 3.69 -15.29 2.68
CA ASN A 310 2.69 -14.43 3.31
C ASN A 310 1.26 -14.68 2.82
N ARG A 311 1.01 -15.78 2.11
CA ARG A 311 -0.30 -16.16 1.55
C ARG A 311 -0.86 -15.18 0.50
N THR A 312 -0.05 -14.25 -0.01
CA THR A 312 -0.39 -13.35 -1.12
C THR A 312 0.05 -13.95 -2.45
N TRP A 313 -0.77 -13.81 -3.49
CA TRP A 313 -0.42 -14.19 -4.84
C TRP A 313 0.44 -13.11 -5.52
N SER A 314 1.35 -13.54 -6.38
CA SER A 314 2.15 -12.68 -7.24
C SER A 314 2.06 -13.15 -8.67
N ILE A 315 1.86 -12.21 -9.59
CA ILE A 315 1.79 -12.42 -11.03
C ILE A 315 2.69 -11.35 -11.66
N ALA A 316 3.76 -11.74 -12.35
CA ALA A 316 4.71 -10.75 -12.87
C ALA A 316 4.01 -9.73 -13.78
N GLY A 317 4.15 -8.43 -13.49
CA GLY A 317 3.54 -7.33 -14.22
C GLY A 317 2.03 -7.11 -14.00
N ARG A 318 1.34 -7.94 -13.18
CA ARG A 318 -0.11 -7.83 -12.90
C ARG A 318 -0.38 -7.85 -11.40
N VAL A 319 -1.53 -7.34 -10.98
CA VAL A 319 -1.91 -7.23 -9.56
C VAL A 319 -3.14 -8.09 -9.28
N PRO A 320 -3.01 -9.20 -8.53
CA PRO A 320 -4.16 -9.86 -7.93
C PRO A 320 -4.84 -8.93 -6.91
N MET A 321 -6.14 -8.71 -7.06
CA MET A 321 -6.95 -7.92 -6.14
C MET A 321 -8.27 -8.64 -5.88
N ASP A 322 -8.28 -9.48 -4.85
CA ASP A 322 -9.46 -10.25 -4.46
C ASP A 322 -10.57 -9.33 -3.89
N ALA A 323 -11.75 -9.33 -4.53
CA ALA A 323 -12.87 -8.50 -4.12
C ALA A 323 -13.42 -8.91 -2.75
N TRP A 324 -13.33 -10.20 -2.38
CA TRP A 324 -13.70 -10.67 -1.04
C TRP A 324 -12.83 -9.99 0.02
N TRP A 325 -11.52 -9.90 -0.23
CA TRP A 325 -10.61 -9.26 0.71
C TRP A 325 -10.85 -7.76 0.83
N GLN A 326 -11.10 -7.07 -0.28
CA GLN A 326 -11.45 -5.63 -0.25
C GLN A 326 -12.76 -5.39 0.51
N ALA A 327 -13.81 -6.18 0.25
CA ALA A 327 -15.08 -6.09 0.96
C ALA A 327 -14.91 -6.36 2.46
N ARG A 328 -14.14 -7.39 2.83
CA ARG A 328 -13.85 -7.72 4.23
C ARG A 328 -13.15 -6.57 4.96
N GLN A 329 -12.14 -5.96 4.34
CA GLN A 329 -11.37 -4.86 4.95
C GLN A 329 -12.22 -3.60 5.12
N THR A 330 -13.00 -3.25 4.11
CA THR A 330 -13.71 -1.97 4.05
C THR A 330 -15.07 -2.03 4.74
N LEU A 331 -15.88 -3.06 4.46
CA LEU A 331 -17.26 -3.17 4.96
C LEU A 331 -17.36 -3.86 6.33
N ARG A 332 -16.39 -4.72 6.67
CA ARG A 332 -16.39 -5.57 7.87
C ARG A 332 -17.75 -6.27 8.10
N PRO A 333 -18.28 -6.98 7.09
CA PRO A 333 -19.62 -7.54 7.15
C PRO A 333 -19.70 -8.70 8.17
N GLU A 334 -20.88 -8.96 8.72
CA GLU A 334 -21.11 -10.09 9.63
C GLU A 334 -20.89 -11.45 8.95
N ARG A 335 -21.18 -11.53 7.65
CA ARG A 335 -20.91 -12.68 6.79
C ARG A 335 -20.20 -12.22 5.55
N GLU A 336 -19.28 -13.04 5.06
CA GLU A 336 -18.39 -12.65 3.97
C GLU A 336 -18.69 -13.38 2.65
N SER A 337 -19.85 -14.04 2.53
CA SER A 337 -20.24 -14.68 1.27
C SER A 337 -20.62 -13.63 0.23
N LEU A 338 -20.36 -13.91 -1.06
CA LEU A 338 -20.69 -13.00 -2.16
C LEU A 338 -22.15 -12.54 -2.09
N ARG A 339 -23.08 -13.49 -1.90
CA ARG A 339 -24.52 -13.22 -1.75
C ARG A 339 -24.84 -12.25 -0.61
N PHE A 340 -24.15 -12.35 0.52
CA PHE A 340 -24.39 -11.44 1.65
C PHE A 340 -23.84 -10.05 1.36
N VAL A 341 -22.61 -9.97 0.83
CA VAL A 341 -21.96 -8.71 0.51
C VAL A 341 -22.72 -7.95 -0.57
N THR A 342 -23.20 -8.61 -1.63
CA THR A 342 -23.99 -7.92 -2.66
C THR A 342 -25.33 -7.43 -2.12
N ALA A 343 -26.01 -8.20 -1.27
CA ALA A 343 -27.24 -7.77 -0.61
C ALA A 343 -27.01 -6.64 0.41
N LEU A 344 -25.83 -6.57 1.03
CA LEU A 344 -25.44 -5.48 1.93
C LEU A 344 -25.23 -4.18 1.15
N ILE A 345 -24.56 -4.24 -0.01
CA ILE A 345 -24.25 -3.07 -0.84
C ILE A 345 -25.49 -2.60 -1.62
N TRP A 346 -26.27 -3.54 -2.17
CA TRP A 346 -27.43 -3.27 -3.03
C TRP A 346 -28.66 -4.08 -2.59
N PRO A 347 -29.31 -3.72 -1.47
CA PRO A 347 -30.43 -4.49 -0.92
C PRO A 347 -31.64 -4.60 -1.87
N ASP A 348 -31.90 -3.53 -2.63
CA ASP A 348 -33.09 -3.39 -3.48
C ASP A 348 -32.82 -3.64 -4.97
N ASN A 349 -31.61 -4.07 -5.35
CA ASN A 349 -31.26 -4.31 -6.74
C ASN A 349 -31.33 -5.81 -7.07
N GLU A 350 -32.38 -6.22 -7.81
CA GLU A 350 -32.55 -7.61 -8.22
C GLU A 350 -31.48 -8.11 -9.18
N GLU A 351 -30.95 -7.23 -10.03
CA GLU A 351 -29.87 -7.60 -10.95
C GLU A 351 -28.64 -7.99 -10.15
N MET A 352 -28.31 -7.29 -9.05
CA MET A 352 -27.15 -7.58 -8.18
C MET A 352 -27.29 -8.83 -7.31
N LYS A 353 -28.38 -9.59 -7.45
CA LYS A 353 -28.56 -10.87 -6.76
C LYS A 353 -27.84 -12.00 -7.50
N LYS A 354 -27.35 -12.95 -6.71
CA LYS A 354 -26.75 -14.19 -7.19
C LYS A 354 -27.84 -15.14 -7.72
N LEU A 355 -27.55 -15.87 -8.79
CA LEU A 355 -28.45 -16.90 -9.33
C LEU A 355 -28.52 -18.11 -8.38
N ASP A 356 -29.62 -18.86 -8.41
CA ASP A 356 -29.89 -19.96 -7.49
C ASP A 356 -29.33 -21.30 -8.00
N VAL A 357 -28.03 -21.52 -7.75
CA VAL A 357 -27.33 -22.79 -7.94
C VAL A 357 -26.73 -23.24 -6.61
N ASP A 358 -26.99 -24.48 -6.23
CA ASP A 358 -26.45 -25.05 -5.00
C ASP A 358 -25.03 -25.58 -5.21
N ALA A 359 -24.04 -24.74 -4.91
CA ALA A 359 -22.62 -25.08 -5.02
C ALA A 359 -22.21 -26.33 -4.21
N SER A 360 -22.98 -26.74 -3.19
CA SER A 360 -22.70 -27.97 -2.42
C SER A 360 -23.08 -29.25 -3.15
N ARG A 361 -23.82 -29.14 -4.27
CA ARG A 361 -24.25 -30.26 -5.12
C ARG A 361 -23.84 -30.04 -6.58
N MET A 362 -22.71 -29.36 -6.80
CA MET A 362 -22.25 -28.94 -8.13
C MET A 362 -22.19 -30.09 -9.16
N ASP A 363 -21.77 -31.30 -8.76
CA ASP A 363 -21.75 -32.47 -9.66
C ASP A 363 -23.16 -32.83 -10.20
N GLU A 364 -24.18 -32.76 -9.35
CA GLU A 364 -25.57 -32.99 -9.76
C GLU A 364 -26.12 -31.84 -10.61
N GLU A 365 -25.80 -30.60 -10.22
CA GLU A 365 -26.24 -29.40 -10.93
C GLU A 365 -25.67 -29.34 -12.34
N TRP A 366 -24.39 -29.66 -12.48
CA TRP A 366 -23.72 -29.76 -13.77
C TRP A 366 -24.32 -30.87 -14.65
N ALA A 367 -24.63 -32.03 -14.08
CA ALA A 367 -25.24 -33.13 -14.83
C ALA A 367 -26.66 -32.82 -15.31
N LYS A 368 -27.44 -32.05 -14.52
CA LYS A 368 -28.85 -31.73 -14.82
C LYS A 368 -29.01 -30.47 -15.68
N ARG A 369 -28.26 -29.40 -15.37
CA ARG A 369 -28.44 -28.06 -15.93
C ARG A 369 -27.10 -27.32 -16.17
N PRO A 370 -26.20 -27.85 -17.02
CA PRO A 370 -24.86 -27.27 -17.22
C PRO A 370 -24.88 -25.84 -17.74
N MET A 371 -25.81 -25.50 -18.65
CA MET A 371 -25.95 -24.14 -19.16
C MET A 371 -26.39 -23.12 -18.10
N GLU A 372 -27.08 -23.56 -17.05
CA GLU A 372 -27.46 -22.70 -15.95
C GLU A 372 -26.29 -22.47 -14.99
N VAL A 373 -25.46 -23.50 -14.77
CA VAL A 373 -24.19 -23.37 -14.03
C VAL A 373 -23.26 -22.40 -14.74
N ILE A 374 -23.13 -22.46 -16.08
CA ILE A 374 -22.31 -21.51 -16.84
C ILE A 374 -22.83 -20.07 -16.68
N ARG A 375 -24.15 -19.85 -16.76
CA ARG A 375 -24.73 -18.51 -16.51
C ARG A 375 -24.51 -18.02 -15.09
N TYR A 376 -24.58 -18.92 -14.12
CA TYR A 376 -24.28 -18.64 -12.71
C TYR A 376 -22.83 -18.23 -12.51
N CYS A 377 -21.88 -18.99 -13.07
CA CYS A 377 -20.45 -18.68 -13.05
C CYS A 377 -20.15 -17.32 -13.69
N LEU A 378 -20.78 -17.03 -14.84
CA LEU A 378 -20.65 -15.72 -15.49
C LEU A 378 -21.20 -14.58 -14.61
N ARG A 379 -22.36 -14.76 -13.97
CA ARG A 379 -22.92 -13.76 -13.04
C ARG A 379 -21.98 -13.51 -11.87
N ASP A 380 -21.44 -14.57 -11.28
CA ASP A 380 -20.49 -14.49 -10.16
C ASP A 380 -19.15 -13.86 -10.57
N THR A 381 -18.84 -13.84 -11.88
CA THR A 381 -17.69 -13.11 -12.42
C THR A 381 -17.93 -11.61 -12.54
N HIS A 382 -19.17 -11.15 -12.78
CA HIS A 382 -19.49 -9.71 -12.85
C HIS A 382 -19.47 -9.01 -11.49
N LEU A 383 -20.07 -9.65 -10.48
CA LEU A 383 -20.28 -9.03 -9.17
C LEU A 383 -18.99 -8.51 -8.50
N PRO A 384 -17.83 -9.21 -8.58
CA PRO A 384 -16.54 -8.69 -8.09
C PRO A 384 -16.12 -7.36 -8.70
N LEU A 385 -16.33 -7.16 -10.00
CA LEU A 385 -16.03 -5.88 -10.68
C LEU A 385 -16.90 -4.76 -10.12
N ASP A 386 -18.19 -5.04 -9.92
CA ASP A 386 -19.13 -4.07 -9.36
C ASP A 386 -18.79 -3.74 -7.90
N ILE A 387 -18.37 -4.74 -7.11
CA ILE A 387 -17.92 -4.54 -5.71
C ILE A 387 -16.67 -3.65 -5.69
N LEU A 388 -15.64 -3.98 -6.47
CA LEU A 388 -14.42 -3.17 -6.51
C LEU A 388 -14.70 -1.74 -6.98
N SER A 389 -15.60 -1.57 -7.94
CA SER A 389 -16.05 -0.26 -8.41
C SER A 389 -16.80 0.50 -7.31
N HIS A 390 -17.77 -0.13 -6.64
CA HIS A 390 -18.49 0.51 -5.52
C HIS A 390 -17.55 0.96 -4.40
N LEU A 391 -16.59 0.11 -4.05
CA LEU A 391 -15.57 0.40 -3.03
C LEU A 391 -14.44 1.29 -3.55
N GLN A 392 -14.38 1.59 -4.85
CA GLN A 392 -13.33 2.38 -5.50
C GLN A 392 -11.92 1.85 -5.18
N SER A 393 -11.78 0.53 -5.05
CA SER A 393 -10.57 -0.08 -4.46
C SER A 393 -9.32 0.15 -5.31
N VAL A 394 -9.44 0.08 -6.64
CA VAL A 394 -8.33 0.31 -7.56
C VAL A 394 -7.83 1.75 -7.43
N GLN A 395 -8.75 2.73 -7.45
CA GLN A 395 -8.45 4.16 -7.35
C GLN A 395 -7.83 4.51 -5.99
N GLU A 396 -8.29 3.88 -4.92
CA GLU A 396 -7.71 4.06 -3.58
C GLU A 396 -6.28 3.53 -3.49
N LYS A 397 -5.99 2.38 -4.11
CA LYS A 397 -4.63 1.83 -4.14
C LYS A 397 -3.69 2.65 -5.04
N GLU A 398 -4.18 3.18 -6.16
CA GLU A 398 -3.40 4.09 -7.02
C GLU A 398 -3.07 5.41 -6.31
N ALA A 399 -4.04 6.01 -5.62
CA ALA A 399 -3.81 7.21 -4.82
C ALA A 399 -2.81 6.93 -3.67
N LEU A 400 -2.92 5.78 -3.01
CA LEU A 400 -1.95 5.35 -2.01
C LEU A 400 -0.55 5.18 -2.58
N ALA A 401 -0.42 4.55 -3.75
CA ALA A 401 0.86 4.42 -4.45
C ALA A 401 1.48 5.80 -4.74
N SER A 402 0.65 6.76 -5.16
CA SER A 402 1.05 8.13 -5.49
C SER A 402 1.62 8.85 -4.27
N VAL A 403 0.88 8.82 -3.16
CA VAL A 403 1.29 9.48 -1.90
C VAL A 403 2.49 8.78 -1.26
N ALA A 404 2.55 7.46 -1.30
CA ALA A 404 3.68 6.68 -0.77
C ALA A 404 4.89 6.64 -1.72
N LYS A 405 4.77 7.24 -2.92
CA LYS A 405 5.78 7.22 -3.98
C LYS A 405 6.28 5.81 -4.31
N THR A 406 5.39 4.88 -4.58
CA THR A 406 5.74 3.47 -4.87
C THR A 406 4.92 2.95 -6.05
N SER A 407 5.19 1.72 -6.52
CA SER A 407 4.42 1.12 -7.61
C SER A 407 3.00 0.77 -7.14
N PHE A 408 2.07 0.67 -8.08
CA PHE A 408 0.71 0.23 -7.77
C PHE A 408 0.68 -1.15 -7.09
N SER A 409 1.49 -2.11 -7.55
CA SER A 409 1.58 -3.44 -6.95
C SER A 409 2.03 -3.42 -5.50
N THR A 410 3.00 -2.56 -5.15
CA THR A 410 3.48 -2.41 -3.76
C THR A 410 2.40 -1.79 -2.87
N ALA A 411 1.64 -0.80 -3.36
CA ALA A 411 0.52 -0.24 -2.62
C ALA A 411 -0.65 -1.24 -2.42
N ALA A 412 -0.89 -2.09 -3.42
CA ALA A 412 -2.01 -3.03 -3.40
C ALA A 412 -1.74 -4.30 -2.58
N THR A 413 -0.55 -4.89 -2.69
CA THR A 413 -0.29 -6.26 -2.20
C THR A 413 0.78 -6.37 -1.12
N GLU A 414 1.64 -5.35 -0.92
CA GLU A 414 2.70 -5.38 0.08
C GLU A 414 2.29 -4.79 1.44
N THR A 415 3.17 -4.90 2.43
CA THR A 415 2.91 -4.45 3.80
C THR A 415 3.03 -2.93 3.93
N THR A 416 2.35 -2.36 4.93
CA THR A 416 2.41 -0.93 5.26
C THR A 416 3.84 -0.42 5.48
N SER A 417 4.74 -1.28 5.98
CA SER A 417 6.17 -0.94 6.14
C SER A 417 6.87 -0.63 4.83
N GLN A 418 6.43 -1.22 3.71
CA GLN A 418 7.02 -0.95 2.39
C GLN A 418 6.61 0.43 1.86
N TRP A 419 5.38 0.86 2.14
CA TRP A 419 4.92 2.22 1.82
C TRP A 419 5.73 3.26 2.58
N ILE A 420 6.04 2.99 3.85
CA ILE A 420 6.81 3.90 4.69
C ILE A 420 8.30 3.84 4.37
N ASP A 421 8.86 2.66 4.09
CA ASP A 421 10.25 2.52 3.62
C ASP A 421 10.49 3.40 2.39
N SER A 422 9.54 3.45 1.45
CA SER A 422 9.64 4.33 0.28
C SER A 422 9.88 5.79 0.67
N LEU A 423 9.11 6.35 1.60
CA LEU A 423 9.28 7.74 2.02
C LEU A 423 10.52 7.97 2.89
N VAL A 424 10.74 7.10 3.88
CA VAL A 424 11.80 7.28 4.88
C VAL A 424 13.18 7.06 4.28
N ILE A 425 13.37 6.07 3.41
CA ILE A 425 14.67 5.78 2.79
C ILE A 425 15.09 6.91 1.86
N ARG A 426 14.17 7.43 1.03
CA ARG A 426 14.43 8.58 0.15
C ARG A 426 14.92 9.79 0.94
N LEU A 427 14.22 10.11 2.03
CA LEU A 427 14.58 11.24 2.87
C LEU A 427 15.91 10.99 3.59
N ALA A 428 16.12 9.76 4.09
CA ALA A 428 17.36 9.38 4.75
C ALA A 428 18.56 9.55 3.80
N ASP A 429 18.47 9.09 2.55
CA ASP A 429 19.56 9.26 1.59
C ASP A 429 19.86 10.73 1.30
N ARG A 430 18.82 11.56 1.11
CA ARG A 430 18.96 13.01 0.87
C ARG A 430 19.59 13.76 2.03
N GLU A 431 19.32 13.33 3.25
CA GLU A 431 19.85 13.94 4.48
C GLU A 431 21.12 13.26 4.98
N ASN A 432 21.74 12.39 4.17
CA ASN A 432 22.91 11.60 4.56
C ASN A 432 22.69 10.86 5.89
N VAL A 433 21.55 10.18 6.06
CA VAL A 433 21.28 9.28 7.17
C VAL A 433 21.52 7.84 6.69
N ALA A 434 22.25 7.06 7.48
CA ALA A 434 22.52 5.67 7.14
C ALA A 434 21.23 4.83 7.21
N VAL A 435 20.96 4.04 6.18
CA VAL A 435 19.74 3.21 6.08
C VAL A 435 20.04 1.82 6.66
N PRO A 436 19.48 1.45 7.82
CA PRO A 436 19.75 0.16 8.43
C PRO A 436 19.15 -0.99 7.60
N THR A 437 19.75 -2.16 7.72
CA THR A 437 19.10 -3.39 7.26
C THR A 437 17.98 -3.81 8.21
N THR A 438 16.94 -4.43 7.67
CA THR A 438 15.81 -5.02 8.42
C THR A 438 16.33 -5.94 9.52
N ARG A 439 15.81 -5.77 10.74
CA ARG A 439 16.25 -6.51 11.92
C ARG A 439 15.39 -7.76 12.10
N GLN A 440 16.01 -8.91 12.35
CA GLN A 440 15.33 -10.10 12.87
C GLN A 440 15.29 -10.03 14.40
N ILE A 441 14.42 -9.20 14.98
CA ILE A 441 14.25 -9.14 16.45
C ILE A 441 13.19 -10.17 16.87
N ARG A 442 13.54 -11.01 17.86
CA ARG A 442 12.56 -11.88 18.56
C ARG A 442 11.50 -11.00 19.23
N ARG A 443 10.23 -11.44 19.27
CA ARG A 443 9.13 -10.69 19.92
C ARG A 443 9.59 -10.11 21.26
N GLY A 444 9.66 -8.78 21.33
CA GLY A 444 9.98 -8.05 22.56
C GLY A 444 8.80 -8.00 23.51
N GLU A 445 8.99 -7.36 24.66
CA GLU A 445 7.92 -7.07 25.61
C GLU A 445 6.80 -6.24 24.97
N GLN A 446 5.56 -6.49 25.43
CA GLN A 446 4.39 -5.82 24.89
C GLN A 446 4.39 -4.35 25.32
N ILE A 447 4.34 -3.43 24.35
CA ILE A 447 4.25 -1.99 24.61
C ILE A 447 2.91 -1.70 25.29
N ALA A 448 2.92 -0.92 26.38
CA ALA A 448 1.70 -0.48 27.03
C ALA A 448 0.86 0.38 26.08
N GLY A 449 -0.41 0.01 25.88
CA GLY A 449 -1.33 0.64 24.94
C GLY A 449 -1.92 1.99 25.39
N GLY A 450 -2.97 2.43 24.70
CA GLY A 450 -3.69 3.68 24.99
C GLY A 450 -4.32 3.74 26.39
N TYR A 451 -4.63 4.96 26.85
CA TYR A 451 -5.37 5.16 28.10
C TYR A 451 -6.87 4.99 27.86
N VAL A 452 -7.56 4.35 28.80
CA VAL A 452 -9.02 4.30 28.85
C VAL A 452 -9.43 4.84 30.21
N HIS A 453 -10.26 5.87 30.21
CA HIS A 453 -10.86 6.40 31.43
C HIS A 453 -12.10 5.56 31.75
N GLU A 454 -12.06 4.81 32.85
CA GLU A 454 -13.16 3.97 33.29
C GLU A 454 -14.12 4.80 34.14
N VAL A 455 -15.42 4.71 33.82
CA VAL A 455 -16.48 5.47 34.49
C VAL A 455 -17.60 4.49 34.84
N GLU A 456 -18.36 4.81 35.89
CA GLU A 456 -19.39 3.91 36.39
C GLU A 456 -20.38 3.49 35.29
N PRO A 457 -20.80 2.22 35.26
CA PRO A 457 -21.85 1.77 34.37
C PRO A 457 -23.10 2.63 34.51
N GLY A 458 -23.73 2.97 33.39
CA GLY A 458 -24.97 3.72 33.42
C GLY A 458 -25.26 4.49 32.15
N LEU A 459 -26.48 4.99 32.10
CA LEU A 459 -26.94 5.90 31.05
C LEU A 459 -26.51 7.33 31.40
N ARG A 460 -26.01 8.05 30.40
CA ARG A 460 -25.75 9.48 30.45
C ARG A 460 -26.41 10.12 29.23
N SER A 461 -27.05 11.27 29.43
CA SER A 461 -27.68 12.02 28.36
C SER A 461 -26.77 13.15 27.85
N TRP A 462 -26.92 13.48 26.57
CA TRP A 462 -26.32 14.66 25.93
C TRP A 462 -24.81 14.80 26.13
N ILE A 463 -24.06 13.88 25.52
CA ILE A 463 -22.60 13.82 25.55
C ILE A 463 -22.02 14.48 24.30
N ALA A 464 -21.07 15.38 24.49
CA ALA A 464 -20.21 15.87 23.43
C ALA A 464 -18.97 14.97 23.33
N VAL A 465 -18.69 14.45 22.13
CA VAL A 465 -17.52 13.63 21.85
C VAL A 465 -16.47 14.48 21.15
N LEU A 466 -15.30 14.57 21.77
CA LEU A 466 -14.12 15.25 21.24
C LEU A 466 -13.09 14.20 20.84
N ASP A 467 -12.48 14.33 19.67
CA ASP A 467 -11.47 13.40 19.18
C ASP A 467 -10.19 14.15 18.78
N PHE A 468 -9.03 13.54 18.96
CA PHE A 468 -7.78 14.13 18.51
C PHE A 468 -7.59 13.98 17.02
N LYS A 469 -7.28 15.09 16.37
CA LYS A 469 -6.88 15.08 14.96
C LYS A 469 -5.51 14.42 14.80
N SER A 470 -5.52 13.16 14.35
CA SER A 470 -4.29 12.38 14.08
C SER A 470 -3.32 12.37 15.27
N MET A 471 -3.80 11.96 16.45
CA MET A 471 -3.08 12.05 17.74
C MET A 471 -1.62 11.57 17.67
N TYR A 472 -1.37 10.33 17.23
CA TYR A 472 -0.01 9.78 17.22
C TYR A 472 0.93 10.53 16.27
N PRO A 473 0.56 10.81 14.99
CA PRO A 473 1.35 11.72 14.15
C PRO A 473 1.67 13.06 14.82
N SER A 474 0.68 13.70 15.44
CA SER A 474 0.86 15.00 16.10
C SER A 474 1.84 14.92 17.29
N ILE A 475 1.76 13.86 18.10
CA ILE A 475 2.69 13.60 19.19
C ILE A 475 4.12 13.39 18.68
N MET A 476 4.27 12.63 17.60
CA MET A 476 5.58 12.36 17.00
C MET A 476 6.21 13.67 16.48
N ILE A 477 5.42 14.54 15.85
CA ILE A 477 5.87 15.86 15.38
C ILE A 477 6.28 16.74 16.56
N ALA A 478 5.37 16.96 17.52
CA ALA A 478 5.55 17.92 18.61
C ALA A 478 6.74 17.56 19.52
N ASN A 479 6.95 16.27 19.78
CA ASN A 479 8.03 15.80 20.64
C ASN A 479 9.26 15.30 19.86
N ASN A 480 9.31 15.59 18.54
CA ASN A 480 10.40 15.22 17.64
C ASN A 480 10.82 13.73 17.72
N ILE A 481 9.84 12.84 17.88
CA ILE A 481 10.07 11.40 18.12
C ILE A 481 10.53 10.72 16.81
N CYS A 482 11.79 10.31 16.77
CA CYS A 482 12.37 9.59 15.64
C CYS A 482 13.60 8.80 16.08
N SER A 483 13.95 7.72 15.36
CA SER A 483 15.22 7.02 15.61
C SER A 483 16.45 7.87 15.32
N THR A 484 16.33 8.90 14.47
CA THR A 484 17.42 9.83 14.20
C THR A 484 17.60 10.91 15.25
N THR A 485 16.66 11.04 16.19
CA THR A 485 16.69 12.03 17.28
C THR A 485 16.76 11.36 18.65
N LEU A 486 16.58 10.04 18.72
CA LEU A 486 16.74 9.27 19.95
C LEU A 486 18.15 9.44 20.54
N VAL A 487 18.22 9.76 21.83
CA VAL A 487 19.48 9.95 22.55
C VAL A 487 19.94 8.63 23.17
N GLU A 488 20.91 7.97 22.54
CA GLU A 488 21.50 6.71 23.04
C GLU A 488 22.90 6.88 23.65
N ASP A 489 23.57 8.00 23.38
CA ASP A 489 24.97 8.23 23.72
C ASP A 489 25.20 8.75 25.16
N GLY A 490 24.13 8.90 25.94
CA GLY A 490 24.14 9.43 27.30
C GLY A 490 24.42 10.93 27.40
N LYS A 491 24.60 11.65 26.28
CA LYS A 491 24.86 13.09 26.27
C LYS A 491 23.54 13.85 26.24
N SER A 492 22.80 13.90 27.34
CA SER A 492 21.55 14.66 27.39
C SER A 492 21.80 16.17 27.28
N LEU A 493 20.92 16.86 26.56
CA LEU A 493 20.82 18.32 26.56
C LEU A 493 19.60 18.74 27.40
N ASP A 494 19.65 19.96 27.93
CA ASP A 494 18.58 20.48 28.80
C ASP A 494 17.26 20.69 28.05
N ASP A 495 17.33 20.98 26.74
CA ASP A 495 16.17 21.21 25.86
C ASP A 495 15.70 19.94 25.13
N ASP A 496 16.29 18.78 25.42
CA ASP A 496 15.81 17.50 24.88
C ASP A 496 14.35 17.25 25.31
N MET A 497 13.57 16.65 24.40
CA MET A 497 12.20 16.21 24.69
C MET A 497 12.25 14.93 25.52
N VAL A 498 11.54 14.90 26.66
CA VAL A 498 11.63 13.81 27.63
C VAL A 498 10.31 13.08 27.77
N SER A 499 10.29 11.78 27.50
CA SER A 499 9.11 10.93 27.68
C SER A 499 8.62 10.96 29.14
N PRO A 500 7.32 11.21 29.42
CA PRO A 500 6.84 11.51 30.77
C PRO A 500 7.03 10.41 31.81
N SER A 501 7.10 9.13 31.40
CA SER A 501 7.20 8.01 32.34
C SER A 501 8.55 7.30 32.28
N THR A 502 9.05 6.97 31.10
CA THR A 502 10.32 6.25 30.92
C THR A 502 11.55 7.15 30.95
N GLY A 503 11.38 8.47 30.79
CA GLY A 503 12.52 9.38 30.70
C GLY A 503 13.34 9.24 29.41
N THR A 504 12.85 8.50 28.41
CA THR A 504 13.47 8.42 27.07
C THR A 504 13.60 9.82 26.47
N ARG A 505 14.78 10.14 25.93
CA ARG A 505 15.09 11.48 25.42
C ARG A 505 15.17 11.50 23.90
N TYR A 506 14.67 12.58 23.32
CA TYR A 506 14.80 12.90 21.90
C TYR A 506 15.37 14.31 21.75
N ARG A 507 16.32 14.48 20.83
CA ARG A 507 16.94 15.78 20.54
C ARG A 507 15.87 16.84 20.23
N SER A 508 16.10 18.06 20.68
CA SER A 508 15.27 19.19 20.32
C SER A 508 15.33 19.47 18.81
N VAL A 509 14.28 20.07 18.26
CA VAL A 509 14.21 20.40 16.82
C VAL A 509 15.32 21.38 16.41
N GLY A 510 15.74 22.26 17.33
CA GLY A 510 16.83 23.22 17.09
C GLY A 510 18.20 22.56 16.90
N VAL A 511 18.40 21.37 17.50
CA VAL A 511 19.63 20.57 17.33
C VAL A 511 19.52 19.67 16.11
N ARG A 512 18.42 18.91 15.99
CA ARG A 512 18.18 18.03 14.84
C ARG A 512 16.69 17.75 14.68
N ARG A 513 16.14 18.07 13.52
CA ARG A 513 14.79 17.63 13.15
C ARG A 513 14.81 16.16 12.73
N GLY A 514 13.90 15.34 13.28
CA GLY A 514 13.79 13.94 12.93
C GLY A 514 13.18 13.71 11.55
N LEU A 515 13.57 12.61 10.89
CA LEU A 515 13.03 12.22 9.58
C LEU A 515 11.51 12.06 9.61
N VAL A 516 10.99 11.39 10.63
CA VAL A 516 9.56 11.08 10.76
C VAL A 516 8.72 12.33 11.06
N PRO A 517 9.08 13.17 12.05
CA PRO A 517 8.44 14.48 12.25
C PRO A 517 8.38 15.32 10.97
N ARG A 518 9.46 15.36 10.19
CA ARG A 518 9.51 16.07 8.91
C ARG A 518 8.50 15.48 7.91
N LEU A 519 8.56 14.18 7.65
CA LEU A 519 7.64 13.51 6.71
C LEU A 519 6.18 13.67 7.10
N LEU A 520 5.85 13.52 8.38
CA LEU A 520 4.47 13.70 8.86
C LEU A 520 3.99 15.15 8.70
N SER A 521 4.86 16.14 8.92
CA SER A 521 4.53 17.54 8.67
C SER A 521 4.27 17.81 7.19
N ASP A 522 5.11 17.25 6.31
CA ASP A 522 4.97 17.39 4.86
C ASP A 522 3.69 16.71 4.37
N LEU A 523 3.36 15.52 4.90
CA LEU A 523 2.10 14.82 4.62
C LEU A 523 0.87 15.59 5.12
N MET A 524 0.91 16.18 6.32
CA MET A 524 -0.17 17.03 6.82
C MET A 524 -0.46 18.19 5.87
N LYS A 525 0.59 18.90 5.45
CA LYS A 525 0.47 19.98 4.46
C LYS A 525 -0.09 19.47 3.13
N GLN A 526 0.45 18.37 2.61
CA GLN A 526 0.00 17.77 1.36
C GLN A 526 -1.49 17.39 1.42
N ARG A 527 -1.97 16.89 2.57
CA ARG A 527 -3.39 16.57 2.77
C ARG A 527 -4.28 17.81 2.69
N ASP A 528 -3.83 18.93 3.27
CA ASP A 528 -4.57 20.18 3.22
C ASP A 528 -4.57 20.79 1.81
N ASP A 529 -3.45 20.67 1.09
CA ASP A 529 -3.36 21.07 -0.32
C ASP A 529 -4.37 20.28 -1.17
N TYR A 530 -4.43 18.95 -1.05
CA TYR A 530 -5.42 18.14 -1.77
C TYR A 530 -6.87 18.46 -1.39
N LYS A 531 -7.16 18.76 -0.12
CA LYS A 531 -8.51 19.22 0.29
C LYS A 531 -8.89 20.54 -0.39
N ASN A 532 -7.94 21.47 -0.50
CA ASN A 532 -8.17 22.75 -1.14
C ASN A 532 -8.35 22.58 -2.66
N SER A 533 -7.51 21.76 -3.30
CA SER A 533 -7.63 21.40 -4.72
C SER A 533 -8.96 20.71 -5.02
N SER A 534 -9.44 19.80 -4.17
CA SER A 534 -10.76 19.17 -4.30
C SER A 534 -11.89 20.21 -4.27
N LYS A 535 -11.86 21.14 -3.30
CA LYS A 535 -12.87 22.23 -3.21
C LYS A 535 -12.84 23.13 -4.46
N GLN A 536 -11.65 23.46 -4.96
CA GLN A 536 -11.49 24.28 -6.15
C GLN A 536 -12.01 23.57 -7.40
N ALA A 537 -11.66 22.30 -7.58
CA ALA A 537 -12.13 21.48 -8.70
C ALA A 537 -13.65 21.38 -8.74
N ARG A 538 -14.30 21.12 -7.58
CA ARG A 538 -15.77 21.12 -7.47
C ARG A 538 -16.38 22.47 -7.82
N SER A 539 -15.76 23.56 -7.39
CA SER A 539 -16.23 24.92 -7.71
C SER A 539 -16.14 25.24 -9.21
N ASN A 540 -15.18 24.62 -9.90
CA ASN A 540 -14.97 24.76 -11.34
C ASN A 540 -15.79 23.73 -12.17
N GLY A 541 -16.54 22.83 -11.53
CA GLY A 541 -17.28 21.76 -12.21
C GLY A 541 -16.40 20.60 -12.74
N ASP A 542 -15.15 20.52 -12.31
CA ASP A 542 -14.23 19.43 -12.67
C ASP A 542 -14.36 18.27 -11.66
N GLU A 543 -15.33 17.40 -11.90
CA GLU A 543 -15.62 16.25 -11.03
C GLU A 543 -14.48 15.22 -11.00
N GLN A 544 -13.77 15.04 -12.11
CA GLN A 544 -12.67 14.07 -12.20
C GLN A 544 -11.51 14.50 -11.32
N SER A 545 -11.09 15.77 -11.42
CA SER A 545 -10.04 16.31 -10.54
C SER A 545 -10.48 16.34 -9.09
N ALA A 546 -11.75 16.66 -8.80
CA ALA A 546 -12.26 16.63 -7.43
C ALA A 546 -12.17 15.23 -6.82
N PHE A 547 -12.61 14.22 -7.58
CA PHE A 547 -12.57 12.82 -7.17
C PHE A 547 -11.14 12.32 -6.95
N LEU A 548 -10.21 12.63 -7.86
CA LEU A 548 -8.79 12.29 -7.69
C LEU A 548 -8.20 12.90 -6.41
N ASN A 549 -8.43 14.19 -6.18
CA ASN A 549 -7.94 14.89 -4.98
C ASN A 549 -8.54 14.31 -3.69
N ASP A 550 -9.82 13.89 -3.71
CA ASP A 550 -10.45 13.21 -2.58
C ASP A 550 -9.78 11.86 -2.26
N LYS A 551 -9.42 11.09 -3.29
CA LYS A 551 -8.68 9.83 -3.10
C LYS A 551 -7.27 10.08 -2.60
N LEU A 552 -6.58 11.11 -3.08
CA LEU A 552 -5.25 11.50 -2.60
C LEU A 552 -5.27 11.94 -1.13
N GLN A 553 -6.20 12.81 -0.70
CA GLN A 553 -6.26 13.20 0.72
C GLN A 553 -6.62 12.02 1.65
N PHE A 554 -7.40 11.05 1.16
CA PHE A 554 -7.74 9.83 1.90
C PHE A 554 -6.52 8.92 2.04
N ALA A 555 -5.75 8.75 0.95
CA ALA A 555 -4.48 8.03 0.96
C ALA A 555 -3.47 8.65 1.94
N VAL A 556 -3.34 9.98 1.98
CA VAL A 556 -2.49 10.67 2.98
C VAL A 556 -2.94 10.34 4.41
N LYS A 557 -4.24 10.37 4.69
CA LYS A 557 -4.78 10.00 6.02
C LYS A 557 -4.39 8.57 6.41
N ILE A 558 -4.56 7.60 5.50
CA ILE A 558 -4.18 6.20 5.72
C ILE A 558 -2.68 6.09 6.03
N LEU A 559 -1.85 6.76 5.23
CA LEU A 559 -0.39 6.68 5.35
C LEU A 559 0.08 7.28 6.68
N MET A 560 -0.43 8.46 7.05
CA MET A 560 -0.13 9.11 8.35
C MET A 560 -0.47 8.19 9.53
N ASN A 561 -1.66 7.57 9.54
CA ASN A 561 -2.07 6.66 10.60
C ASN A 561 -1.21 5.39 10.66
N SER A 562 -0.62 4.99 9.54
CA SER A 562 0.24 3.80 9.44
C SER A 562 1.63 4.02 10.06
N PHE A 563 2.13 5.27 10.17
CA PHE A 563 3.46 5.56 10.73
C PHE A 563 3.63 5.00 12.13
N TYR A 564 2.68 5.24 13.03
CA TYR A 564 2.76 4.68 14.38
C TYR A 564 2.86 3.15 14.35
N GLY A 565 1.97 2.47 13.63
CA GLY A 565 1.95 1.00 13.60
C GLY A 565 3.27 0.40 13.10
N VAL A 566 3.88 1.01 12.09
CA VAL A 566 5.18 0.56 11.55
C VAL A 566 6.33 0.89 12.50
N PHE A 567 6.38 2.10 13.07
CA PHE A 567 7.45 2.47 13.99
C PHE A 567 7.33 1.81 15.37
N ALA A 568 6.16 1.31 15.76
CA ALA A 568 5.96 0.46 16.93
C ALA A 568 6.27 -1.02 16.66
N SER A 569 6.48 -1.42 15.40
CA SER A 569 6.74 -2.81 15.03
C SER A 569 8.21 -3.18 15.17
N SER A 570 8.52 -4.23 15.94
CA SER A 570 9.89 -4.63 16.28
C SER A 570 10.76 -5.07 15.08
N PHE A 571 10.15 -5.40 13.94
CA PHE A 571 10.84 -5.85 12.74
C PHE A 571 11.23 -4.71 11.79
N TYR A 572 10.71 -3.49 11.99
CA TYR A 572 10.96 -2.38 11.08
C TYR A 572 12.38 -1.81 11.20
N ARG A 573 13.04 -1.49 10.08
CA ARG A 573 14.48 -1.14 10.05
C ARG A 573 14.85 0.14 10.81
N PHE A 574 13.94 1.11 10.88
CA PHE A 574 14.14 2.39 11.58
C PHE A 574 13.50 2.42 12.98
N THR A 575 12.97 1.30 13.49
CA THR A 575 12.35 1.26 14.82
C THR A 575 13.37 1.14 15.95
N HIS A 576 12.98 1.63 17.13
CA HIS A 576 13.57 1.34 18.42
C HIS A 576 12.45 1.02 19.41
N LYS A 577 12.70 0.14 20.38
CA LYS A 577 11.70 -0.29 21.37
C LYS A 577 11.07 0.89 22.13
N ASP A 578 11.87 1.93 22.37
CA ASP A 578 11.45 3.09 23.15
C ASP A 578 10.56 4.05 22.33
N ILE A 579 10.61 4.02 20.99
CA ILE A 579 9.81 4.92 20.14
C ILE A 579 8.32 4.65 20.34
N GLY A 580 7.90 3.40 20.21
CA GLY A 580 6.49 3.03 20.39
C GLY A 580 6.01 3.32 21.82
N ALA A 581 6.86 3.08 22.82
CA ALA A 581 6.54 3.37 24.22
C ALA A 581 6.41 4.88 24.50
N SER A 582 7.32 5.71 23.98
CA SER A 582 7.23 7.16 24.16
C SER A 582 5.99 7.77 23.52
N ILE A 583 5.58 7.28 22.33
CA ILE A 583 4.35 7.75 21.67
C ILE A 583 3.13 7.46 22.55
N THR A 584 3.01 6.24 23.07
CA THR A 584 1.87 5.90 23.93
C THR A 584 1.93 6.61 25.27
N GLU A 585 3.12 6.83 25.85
CA GLU A 585 3.26 7.63 27.08
C GLU A 585 2.78 9.06 26.93
N TRP A 586 3.23 9.76 25.89
CA TRP A 586 2.78 11.12 25.60
C TRP A 586 1.27 11.18 25.34
N ALA A 587 0.71 10.20 24.62
CA ALA A 587 -0.73 10.12 24.41
C ALA A 587 -1.50 10.00 25.74
N ARG A 588 -1.06 9.08 26.62
CA ARG A 588 -1.68 8.90 27.95
C ARG A 588 -1.53 10.16 28.80
N TYR A 589 -0.37 10.83 28.74
CA TYR A 589 -0.11 12.06 29.48
C TYR A 589 -1.03 13.19 29.01
N ASN A 590 -1.11 13.42 27.70
CA ASN A 590 -1.96 14.48 27.12
C ASN A 590 -3.42 14.28 27.49
N ILE A 591 -3.96 13.06 27.34
CA ILE A 591 -5.36 12.79 27.70
C ILE A 591 -5.62 13.02 29.19
N LYS A 592 -4.75 12.50 30.06
CA LYS A 592 -4.93 12.68 31.51
C LYS A 592 -4.86 14.15 31.90
N SER A 593 -3.99 14.93 31.27
CA SER A 593 -3.91 16.38 31.51
C SER A 593 -5.19 17.08 31.07
N ILE A 594 -5.74 16.76 29.90
CA ILE A 594 -6.99 17.39 29.43
C ILE A 594 -8.18 16.99 30.30
N ILE A 595 -8.26 15.71 30.72
CA ILE A 595 -9.31 15.25 31.65
C ILE A 595 -9.22 15.99 32.99
N ALA A 596 -8.00 16.20 33.51
CA ALA A 596 -7.79 16.99 34.73
C ALA A 596 -8.22 18.45 34.54
N ASP A 597 -7.77 19.11 33.46
CA ASP A 597 -8.14 20.50 33.13
C ASP A 597 -9.68 20.66 32.98
N LEU A 598 -10.34 19.69 32.34
CA LEU A 598 -11.81 19.64 32.22
C LEU A 598 -12.49 19.53 33.58
N GLY A 599 -11.99 18.66 34.46
CA GLY A 599 -12.50 18.49 35.81
C GLY A 599 -12.33 19.74 36.68
N ASP A 600 -11.19 20.42 36.58
CA ASP A 600 -10.92 21.68 37.29
C ASP A 600 -11.85 22.81 36.82
N ASP A 601 -12.25 22.80 35.55
CA ASP A 601 -13.24 23.70 34.97
C ASP A 601 -14.70 23.29 35.25
N GLY A 602 -14.92 22.22 36.02
CA GLY A 602 -16.24 21.75 36.44
C GLY A 602 -17.00 20.91 35.41
N TYR A 603 -16.32 20.40 34.38
CA TYR A 603 -16.92 19.51 33.38
C TYR A 603 -16.83 18.04 33.81
N ASP A 604 -17.91 17.28 33.55
CA ASP A 604 -17.98 15.85 33.83
C ASP A 604 -17.53 15.02 32.62
N VAL A 605 -16.37 14.36 32.75
CA VAL A 605 -15.84 13.44 31.73
C VAL A 605 -16.38 12.04 31.98
N VAL A 606 -17.31 11.60 31.13
CA VAL A 606 -18.04 10.34 31.30
C VAL A 606 -17.40 9.14 30.61
N TYR A 607 -16.42 9.38 29.74
CA TYR A 607 -15.63 8.33 29.10
C TYR A 607 -14.40 8.89 28.37
N SER A 608 -13.40 8.04 28.12
CA SER A 608 -12.33 8.31 27.16
C SER A 608 -11.74 6.99 26.67
N ASP A 609 -11.56 6.84 25.36
CA ASP A 609 -10.82 5.72 24.76
C ASP A 609 -9.72 6.24 23.84
N THR A 610 -8.47 6.08 24.27
CA THR A 610 -7.21 6.23 23.52
C THR A 610 -6.92 7.61 22.91
N ASP A 611 -7.84 8.19 22.15
CA ASP A 611 -7.75 9.45 21.41
C ASP A 611 -9.04 10.28 21.47
N SER A 612 -10.09 9.78 22.14
CA SER A 612 -11.37 10.47 22.29
C SER A 612 -11.72 10.77 23.76
N ILE A 613 -12.46 11.86 24.00
CA ILE A 613 -12.93 12.32 25.30
C ILE A 613 -14.43 12.64 25.22
N PHE A 614 -15.20 12.08 26.15
CA PHE A 614 -16.66 12.18 26.19
C PHE A 614 -17.04 13.06 27.37
N VAL A 615 -17.64 14.22 27.09
CA VAL A 615 -17.96 15.23 28.10
C VAL A 615 -19.46 15.45 28.19
N LYS A 616 -20.01 15.41 29.40
CA LYS A 616 -21.43 15.67 29.64
C LYS A 616 -21.74 17.15 29.38
N THR A 617 -22.80 17.41 28.62
CA THR A 617 -23.29 18.78 28.41
C THR A 617 -24.08 19.23 29.64
N MET A 618 -23.77 20.43 30.15
CA MET A 618 -24.53 21.04 31.24
C MET A 618 -25.87 21.61 30.76
N ASP A 619 -26.83 21.74 31.68
CA ASP A 619 -28.10 22.45 31.50
C ASP A 619 -29.04 21.91 30.41
N VAL A 620 -28.87 20.64 30.02
CA VAL A 620 -29.73 19.94 29.03
C VAL A 620 -30.27 18.60 29.55
N GLU A 621 -30.08 18.30 30.84
CA GLU A 621 -30.35 16.98 31.44
C GLU A 621 -31.82 16.56 31.38
N ASP A 622 -32.73 17.53 31.50
CA ASP A 622 -34.19 17.30 31.43
C ASP A 622 -34.71 17.13 29.99
N SER A 623 -33.84 17.32 28.98
CA SER A 623 -34.26 17.22 27.58
C SER A 623 -34.40 15.75 27.16
N PRO A 624 -35.39 15.40 26.31
CA PRO A 624 -35.62 14.03 25.87
C PRO A 624 -34.36 13.41 25.25
N ILE A 625 -34.16 12.12 25.46
CA ILE A 625 -33.02 11.39 24.86
C ILE A 625 -33.35 10.94 23.43
N SER A 626 -34.56 10.41 23.24
CA SER A 626 -35.08 10.00 21.95
C SER A 626 -35.68 11.20 21.23
N LYS A 627 -35.48 11.28 19.90
CA LYS A 627 -36.10 12.33 19.08
C LYS A 627 -37.64 12.19 19.15
N PRO A 628 -38.37 13.20 19.65
CA PRO A 628 -39.82 13.18 19.67
C PRO A 628 -40.43 13.24 18.26
N MET A 629 -41.71 12.88 18.12
CA MET A 629 -42.44 13.03 16.84
C MET A 629 -42.59 14.51 16.47
N GLU A 630 -42.80 14.83 15.19
CA GLU A 630 -42.86 16.22 14.68
C GLU A 630 -43.87 17.12 15.41
N ASN A 631 -44.95 16.56 15.94
CA ASN A 631 -46.02 17.29 16.61
C ASN A 631 -45.86 17.35 18.14
N ASP A 632 -44.79 16.77 18.68
CA ASP A 632 -44.54 16.73 20.12
C ASP A 632 -43.96 18.08 20.61
N PRO A 633 -44.56 18.73 21.63
CA PRO A 633 -44.03 19.96 22.21
C PRO A 633 -42.56 19.86 22.67
N ASP A 634 -42.13 18.66 23.09
CA ASP A 634 -40.77 18.42 23.58
C ASP A 634 -39.72 18.32 22.46
N LEU A 635 -40.13 18.30 21.18
CA LEU A 635 -39.21 18.35 20.05
C LEU A 635 -38.33 19.61 20.10
N LYS A 636 -38.90 20.75 20.50
CA LYS A 636 -38.14 22.00 20.63
C LYS A 636 -37.05 21.91 21.71
N ASN A 637 -37.35 21.24 22.82
CA ASN A 637 -36.39 21.02 23.90
C ASN A 637 -35.26 20.07 23.43
N TRP A 638 -35.61 19.00 22.70
CA TRP A 638 -34.65 18.09 22.09
C TRP A 638 -33.73 18.80 21.07
N GLU A 639 -34.30 19.63 20.18
CA GLU A 639 -33.52 20.37 19.18
C GLU A 639 -32.60 21.40 19.81
N ARG A 640 -33.06 22.08 20.86
CA ARG A 640 -32.24 22.99 21.66
C ARG A 640 -31.07 22.24 22.28
N ALA A 641 -31.33 21.15 23.00
CA ALA A 641 -30.29 20.35 23.63
C ALA A 641 -29.25 19.84 22.61
N ARG A 642 -29.70 19.37 21.44
CA ARG A 642 -28.81 18.99 20.33
C ARG A 642 -27.90 20.13 19.91
N ASN A 643 -28.46 21.31 19.66
CA ASN A 643 -27.69 22.46 19.20
C ASN A 643 -26.74 22.99 20.29
N ASP A 644 -27.17 22.96 21.55
CA ASP A 644 -26.39 23.37 22.72
C ASP A 644 -25.22 22.40 22.95
N THR A 645 -25.42 21.09 22.86
CA THR A 645 -24.36 20.06 22.92
C THR A 645 -23.36 20.21 21.77
N ILE A 646 -23.80 20.42 20.54
CA ILE A 646 -22.89 20.65 19.40
C ILE A 646 -22.04 21.91 19.63
N SER A 647 -22.68 22.99 20.06
CA SER A 647 -22.00 24.26 20.33
C SER A 647 -21.02 24.12 21.50
N PHE A 648 -21.41 23.39 22.54
CA PHE A 648 -20.60 23.07 23.70
C PHE A 648 -19.35 22.28 23.29
N GLY A 649 -19.51 21.18 22.57
CA GLY A 649 -18.40 20.37 22.09
C GLY A 649 -17.42 21.16 21.23
N ARG A 650 -17.90 21.99 20.30
CA ARG A 650 -17.03 22.88 19.50
C ARG A 650 -16.25 23.89 20.35
N ARG A 651 -16.88 24.46 21.38
CA ARG A 651 -16.20 25.37 22.31
C ARG A 651 -15.11 24.65 23.11
N LEU A 652 -15.40 23.45 23.64
CA LEU A 652 -14.40 22.66 24.36
C LEU A 652 -13.23 22.27 23.45
N ALA A 653 -13.51 21.75 22.25
CA ALA A 653 -12.48 21.42 21.27
C ALA A 653 -11.54 22.61 21.02
N SER A 654 -12.09 23.80 20.82
CA SER A 654 -11.30 25.01 20.62
C SER A 654 -10.54 25.46 21.88
N LYS A 655 -11.10 25.30 23.08
CA LYS A 655 -10.49 25.73 24.35
C LYS A 655 -9.31 24.85 24.75
N TYR A 656 -9.45 23.53 24.60
CA TYR A 656 -8.46 22.55 25.07
C TYR A 656 -7.50 22.08 23.97
N SER A 657 -7.67 22.52 22.72
CA SER A 657 -6.68 22.33 21.67
C SER A 657 -5.37 23.04 22.03
N LYS A 658 -4.27 22.29 22.04
CA LYS A 658 -2.91 22.80 22.25
C LYS A 658 -1.98 22.26 21.16
N GLU A 659 -0.79 22.85 21.00
CA GLU A 659 0.20 22.34 20.05
C GLU A 659 0.55 20.87 20.37
N GLY A 660 0.49 19.99 19.36
CA GLY A 660 0.67 18.54 19.54
C GLY A 660 -0.56 17.78 20.08
N ALA A 661 -1.68 18.47 20.33
CA ALA A 661 -2.90 17.95 20.93
C ALA A 661 -4.13 18.74 20.42
N GLU A 662 -4.36 18.75 19.09
CA GLU A 662 -5.52 19.41 18.46
C GLU A 662 -6.77 18.54 18.58
N LEU A 663 -7.80 19.05 19.24
CA LEU A 663 -9.09 18.38 19.43
C LEU A 663 -10.11 18.89 18.41
N GLU A 664 -10.90 17.98 17.85
CA GLU A 664 -12.04 18.28 17.00
C GLU A 664 -13.32 17.76 17.64
N PHE A 665 -14.43 18.48 17.45
CA PHE A 665 -15.75 17.95 17.79
C PHE A 665 -16.13 16.90 16.76
N GLU A 666 -16.31 15.66 17.20
CA GLU A 666 -16.67 14.54 16.32
C GLU A 666 -18.19 14.43 16.20
N THR A 667 -18.88 14.24 17.34
CA THR A 667 -20.32 14.01 17.35
C THR A 667 -20.96 14.37 18.70
N ALA A 668 -22.29 14.41 18.70
CA ALA A 668 -23.12 14.56 19.89
C ALA A 668 -23.99 13.31 20.06
N MET A 669 -23.98 12.73 21.26
CA MET A 669 -24.79 11.57 21.61
C MET A 669 -25.90 12.01 22.57
N SER A 670 -27.16 11.90 22.17
CA SER A 670 -28.27 12.18 23.08
C SER A 670 -28.39 11.13 24.18
N ALA A 671 -27.99 9.89 23.89
CA ALA A 671 -27.86 8.77 24.82
C ALA A 671 -26.46 8.17 24.72
N PHE A 672 -25.80 7.96 25.85
CA PHE A 672 -24.57 7.20 25.95
C PHE A 672 -24.73 6.19 27.10
N PHE A 673 -24.60 4.90 26.80
CA PHE A 673 -24.65 3.86 27.81
C PHE A 673 -23.30 3.14 27.91
N SER A 674 -22.65 3.26 29.07
CA SER A 674 -21.44 2.49 29.38
C SER A 674 -21.81 1.23 30.16
N HIS A 675 -21.22 0.10 29.78
CA HIS A 675 -21.33 -1.16 30.53
C HIS A 675 -20.33 -1.20 31.71
N GLY A 676 -19.54 -0.15 31.93
CA GLY A 676 -18.46 -0.10 32.93
C GLY A 676 -17.26 -0.98 32.59
N ALA A 677 -17.19 -1.52 31.36
CA ALA A 677 -16.06 -2.29 30.84
C ALA A 677 -15.36 -1.54 29.71
N LYS A 678 -14.04 -1.71 29.59
CA LYS A 678 -13.25 -1.08 28.53
C LYS A 678 -13.81 -1.41 27.14
N LYS A 679 -14.00 -0.38 26.32
CA LYS A 679 -14.48 -0.46 24.92
C LYS A 679 -15.86 -1.13 24.77
N ARG A 680 -16.73 -0.98 25.77
CA ARG A 680 -18.11 -1.52 25.77
C ARG A 680 -19.10 -0.42 26.12
N TYR A 681 -19.49 0.36 25.11
CA TYR A 681 -20.52 1.40 25.20
C TYR A 681 -21.43 1.36 23.96
N VAL A 682 -22.61 1.97 24.09
CA VAL A 682 -23.60 2.15 23.01
C VAL A 682 -24.07 3.60 22.98
#